data_AF-A0A6P6EH66-F1
#
_entry.id   AF-A0A6P6EH66-F1
#
_cell.length_a   1.000
_cell.length_b   1.000
_cell.length_c   1.000
_cell.angle_alpha   90.00
_cell.angle_beta   90.00
_cell.angle_gamma   90.00
#
_symmetry.space_group_name_H-M   'P 1'
#
loop_
_entity.id
_entity.type
_entity.pdbx_description
1 polymer ?
#
loop_
_entity_poly.entity_id
_entity_poly.type
_entity_poly.pdbx_seq_one_letter_code
_entity_poly.pdbx_strand_id
1 'polypeptide(L)'
;MQDRCLLFALLGLLCLGSALSQECTKYKVSTCRDCVQSGPGCAWCQKPNFTGLGEPDSARCDTREQLVKKGCAPDDIMNPSSLAKPQEDQRGGQKQLFPQKVKLFLRPGQAAKFNVTFQRAKGYPVDLYYLMDLSYSMLDDLINVKKLGGDLLRALNEITESGRIGFGSFVDKTVLPFVNTHPEKLRNPCPNKEKECQPPFAFRHVLKLTDNSNQFRTEVGKQLISGNLDAPEGGLDAMMQVAVCPEEIGWRNVTRLLVFATDDGFHFAGDGKLGAILTPNDGRCHLEDSMYKKSNEFDYPSVGQLVHKLTENNIQPIFAVTKRMVKTYEKLSSRVVLSHSTLPDNLKVTYDSFCTNGVTHIDQPTGDCDGVQISKSVTFQVKVTATECIQEQSFDIRALGFTDTVTVQVLPQCECRCRDQQQNQGFCGGKGSMECGVCRCEAGYIGKSCECQTQGRSSQELEGSCRKDNGSAVCSGLGDCVCGQCVCHASDVPNKVIYGRYCECDNMNCERYDGQVCGGPERGRCDCHRCFCEKGFEGSACQCKSSTEGCLNARRVECSGRGRCRCNTCECDAGYQPPLCEECPGCPSPCDRYISCAECLKFGSGPFEKNCSVACAHLKLLTSSGTRKPCRERDSQGCWMTYTLRQQDGRDKYEIHVEEDRECVEGPNIGTIVGGTVAGIVLIGVLLLVIWKALTHLSDLREYRRFEKERSKSQWNNDNPLFKSATTTVMNPKFADS
;
A
#
# COMPACT_ATOMS: atom_id res chain seq x y z
N MET A 1 50.80 -5.24 18.83
CA MET A 1 50.42 -6.67 18.92
C MET A 1 49.09 -6.90 19.66
N GLN A 2 48.63 -5.98 20.51
CA GLN A 2 47.34 -6.08 21.20
C GLN A 2 46.10 -5.86 20.32
N ASP A 3 46.18 -5.01 19.28
CA ASP A 3 45.01 -4.74 18.41
C ASP A 3 44.65 -5.86 17.42
N ARG A 4 45.58 -6.79 17.16
CA ARG A 4 45.32 -7.94 16.29
C ARG A 4 44.60 -9.08 17.02
N CYS A 5 44.73 -9.19 18.35
CA CYS A 5 44.05 -10.22 19.13
C CYS A 5 42.56 -9.90 19.36
N LEU A 6 42.18 -8.63 19.48
CA LEU A 6 40.76 -8.25 19.60
C LEU A 6 39.97 -8.53 18.30
N LEU A 7 40.59 -8.35 17.13
CA LEU A 7 39.92 -8.61 15.86
C LEU A 7 39.60 -10.11 15.66
N PHE A 8 40.52 -11.00 16.04
CA PHE A 8 40.27 -12.45 15.97
C PHE A 8 39.29 -12.95 17.04
N ALA A 9 39.23 -12.32 18.22
CA ALA A 9 38.21 -12.61 19.22
C ALA A 9 36.81 -12.15 18.79
N LEU A 10 36.69 -10.98 18.16
CA LEU A 10 35.41 -10.50 17.61
C LEU A 10 34.94 -11.32 16.38
N LEU A 11 35.85 -11.79 15.53
CA LEU A 11 35.52 -12.70 14.43
C LEU A 11 35.13 -14.10 14.92
N GLY A 12 35.65 -14.57 16.06
CA GLY A 12 35.24 -15.82 16.69
C GLY A 12 33.83 -15.77 17.30
N LEU A 13 33.39 -14.61 17.78
CA LEU A 13 32.05 -14.39 18.36
C LEU A 13 30.95 -14.16 17.32
N LEU A 14 31.30 -13.78 16.08
CA LEU A 14 30.36 -13.60 14.96
C LEU A 14 30.06 -14.89 14.18
N CYS A 15 30.71 -16.02 14.50
CA CYS A 15 30.42 -17.33 13.91
C CYS A 15 29.45 -18.21 14.72
N LEU A 16 28.88 -17.70 15.82
CA LEU A 16 27.72 -18.34 16.46
C LEU A 16 26.46 -17.96 15.67
N GLY A 17 26.33 -18.54 14.48
CA GLY A 17 25.04 -18.64 13.82
C GLY A 17 24.05 -19.21 14.83
N SER A 18 22.93 -18.51 15.02
CA SER A 18 21.81 -18.92 15.86
C SER A 18 21.37 -20.32 15.47
N ALA A 19 21.90 -21.34 16.15
CA ALA A 19 21.31 -22.65 16.18
C ALA A 19 20.01 -22.49 16.97
N LEU A 20 18.91 -22.21 16.27
CA LEU A 20 17.58 -22.34 16.82
C LEU A 20 17.50 -23.75 17.40
N SER A 21 17.45 -23.87 18.73
CA SER A 21 17.13 -25.13 19.40
C SER A 21 15.81 -25.61 18.81
N GLN A 22 15.85 -26.64 17.98
CA GLN A 22 14.64 -27.21 17.40
C GLN A 22 13.84 -27.85 18.52
N GLU A 23 12.78 -27.20 18.98
CA GLU A 23 11.90 -27.74 20.01
C GLU A 23 10.96 -28.81 19.39
N CYS A 24 10.78 -29.93 20.10
CA CYS A 24 9.79 -30.95 19.75
C CYS A 24 8.66 -30.92 20.79
N THR A 25 7.53 -30.32 20.43
CA THR A 25 6.32 -30.30 21.26
C THR A 25 5.53 -31.58 21.06
N LYS A 26 5.49 -32.45 22.07
CA LYS A 26 4.80 -33.74 22.00
C LYS A 26 3.30 -33.55 22.26
N TYR A 27 2.47 -33.78 21.25
CA TYR A 27 1.01 -33.72 21.40
C TYR A 27 0.39 -35.03 20.92
N LYS A 28 -0.17 -35.83 21.84
CA LYS A 28 -0.87 -37.11 21.56
C LYS A 28 -0.09 -38.05 20.61
N VAL A 29 1.21 -38.24 20.86
CA VAL A 29 2.06 -39.05 19.98
C VAL A 29 1.93 -40.53 20.31
N SER A 30 1.36 -41.31 19.38
CA SER A 30 1.17 -42.76 19.53
C SER A 30 1.87 -43.58 18.44
N THR A 31 2.26 -42.93 17.35
CA THR A 31 2.93 -43.53 16.19
C THR A 31 4.12 -42.68 15.75
N CYS A 32 4.99 -43.26 14.93
CA CYS A 32 6.07 -42.50 14.28
C CYS A 32 5.52 -41.38 13.39
N ARG A 33 4.39 -41.62 12.71
CA ARG A 33 3.71 -40.61 11.87
C ARG A 33 3.23 -39.42 12.70
N ASP A 34 2.58 -39.67 13.84
CA ASP A 34 2.13 -38.60 14.75
C ASP A 34 3.31 -37.76 15.23
N CYS A 35 4.45 -38.40 15.51
CA CYS A 35 5.67 -37.73 15.93
C CYS A 35 6.22 -36.78 14.85
N VAL A 36 6.33 -37.27 13.61
CA VAL A 36 6.85 -36.47 12.48
C VAL A 36 5.94 -35.28 12.18
N GLN A 37 4.63 -35.42 12.38
CA GLN A 37 3.63 -34.36 12.21
C GLN A 37 3.58 -33.37 13.37
N SER A 38 4.03 -33.76 14.57
CA SER A 38 4.00 -32.91 15.77
C SER A 38 4.86 -31.65 15.65
N GLY A 39 5.92 -31.70 14.85
CA GLY A 39 6.74 -30.53 14.55
C GLY A 39 7.98 -30.86 13.75
N PRO A 40 8.65 -29.86 13.15
CA PRO A 40 9.83 -30.06 12.31
C PRO A 40 11.07 -30.52 13.08
N GLY A 41 11.14 -30.23 14.39
CA GLY A 41 12.23 -30.65 15.28
C GLY A 41 12.08 -32.08 15.84
N CYS A 42 10.93 -32.72 15.64
CA CYS A 42 10.67 -34.04 16.20
C CYS A 42 11.33 -35.16 15.39
N ALA A 43 11.79 -36.20 16.07
CA ALA A 43 12.31 -37.41 15.47
C ALA A 43 11.83 -38.60 16.30
N TRP A 44 11.80 -39.79 15.69
CA TRP A 44 11.30 -41.00 16.34
C TRP A 44 12.38 -42.07 16.47
N CYS A 45 12.50 -42.70 17.63
CA CYS A 45 13.41 -43.81 17.84
C CYS A 45 12.71 -45.17 17.63
N GLN A 46 13.14 -45.92 16.61
CA GLN A 46 12.60 -47.25 16.32
C GLN A 46 13.25 -48.39 17.15
N LYS A 47 14.24 -48.08 18.00
CA LYS A 47 14.98 -49.08 18.79
C LYS A 47 14.03 -49.85 19.72
N PRO A 48 14.07 -51.20 19.75
CA PRO A 48 13.30 -51.99 20.70
C PRO A 48 13.81 -51.79 22.14
N ASN A 49 12.92 -51.85 23.14
CA ASN A 49 13.23 -51.61 24.58
C ASN A 49 13.87 -50.25 24.86
N PHE A 50 13.50 -49.22 24.10
CA PHE A 50 14.03 -47.87 24.30
C PHE A 50 13.45 -47.16 25.53
N THR A 51 12.17 -47.39 25.84
CA THR A 51 11.46 -46.79 26.98
C THR A 51 11.67 -47.62 28.25
N GLY A 52 11.94 -46.97 29.38
CA GLY A 52 12.03 -47.63 30.68
C GLY A 52 10.69 -48.17 31.21
N LEU A 53 10.75 -48.95 32.30
CA LEU A 53 9.57 -49.34 33.09
C LEU A 53 8.84 -48.07 33.57
N GLY A 54 7.55 -47.92 33.23
CA GLY A 54 6.75 -46.74 33.56
C GLY A 54 6.83 -45.54 32.60
N GLU A 55 7.77 -45.51 31.64
CA GLU A 55 7.85 -44.38 30.66
C GLU A 55 6.89 -44.55 29.46
N PRO A 56 6.12 -43.54 29.05
CA PRO A 56 5.21 -43.69 27.91
C PRO A 56 5.94 -43.89 26.57
N ASP A 57 5.29 -44.54 25.60
CA ASP A 57 5.84 -44.69 24.23
C ASP A 57 6.01 -43.35 23.50
N SER A 58 5.34 -42.28 23.95
CA SER A 58 5.60 -40.91 23.50
C SER A 58 7.05 -40.48 23.72
N ALA A 59 7.78 -41.07 24.68
CA ALA A 59 9.18 -40.78 24.93
C ALA A 59 10.12 -41.24 23.79
N ARG A 60 9.63 -42.04 22.83
CA ARG A 60 10.33 -42.36 21.57
C ARG A 60 10.34 -41.20 20.59
N CYS A 61 9.45 -40.24 20.78
CA CYS A 61 9.40 -39.00 20.02
C CYS A 61 10.11 -37.89 20.79
N ASP A 62 11.22 -37.40 20.24
CA ASP A 62 11.94 -36.25 20.79
C ASP A 62 12.83 -35.64 19.71
N THR A 63 13.55 -34.58 20.05
CA THR A 63 14.61 -34.02 19.21
C THR A 63 15.71 -35.06 18.96
N ARG A 64 16.39 -34.96 17.81
CA ARG A 64 17.45 -35.90 17.43
C ARG A 64 18.55 -35.96 18.50
N GLU A 65 18.91 -34.82 19.06
CA GLU A 65 19.95 -34.66 20.08
C GLU A 65 19.56 -35.39 21.38
N GLN A 66 18.31 -35.25 21.84
CA GLN A 66 17.84 -35.92 23.05
C GLN A 66 17.71 -37.44 22.86
N LEU A 67 17.27 -37.90 21.68
CA LEU A 67 17.21 -39.33 21.37
C LEU A 67 18.60 -39.99 21.38
N VAL A 68 19.60 -39.33 20.81
CA VAL A 68 21.00 -39.80 20.86
C VAL A 68 21.49 -39.82 22.31
N LYS A 69 21.22 -38.76 23.09
CA LYS A 69 21.60 -38.67 24.50
C LYS A 69 20.95 -39.77 25.36
N LYS A 70 19.71 -40.15 25.04
CA LYS A 70 18.96 -41.24 25.70
C LYS A 70 19.41 -42.64 25.22
N GLY A 71 20.32 -42.73 24.24
CA GLY A 71 20.91 -44.00 23.80
C GLY A 71 20.21 -44.65 22.59
N CYS A 72 19.48 -43.88 21.79
CA CYS A 72 19.01 -44.31 20.47
C CYS A 72 20.17 -44.21 19.46
N ALA A 73 20.42 -45.28 18.71
CA ALA A 73 21.45 -45.26 17.67
C ALA A 73 21.03 -44.34 16.51
N PRO A 74 21.95 -43.60 15.86
CA PRO A 74 21.59 -42.71 14.76
C PRO A 74 20.83 -43.38 13.61
N ASP A 75 21.11 -44.65 13.33
CA ASP A 75 20.44 -45.45 12.28
C ASP A 75 19.00 -45.86 12.66
N ASP A 76 18.67 -45.81 13.96
CA ASP A 76 17.35 -46.10 14.49
C ASP A 76 16.48 -44.84 14.65
N ILE A 77 17.03 -43.65 14.34
CA ILE A 77 16.31 -42.38 14.42
C ILE A 77 15.66 -42.10 13.07
N MET A 78 14.33 -42.14 13.05
CA MET A 78 13.51 -41.74 11.91
C MET A 78 13.29 -40.23 11.97
N ASN A 79 13.91 -39.51 11.04
CA ASN A 79 13.78 -38.05 10.91
C ASN A 79 13.68 -37.66 9.43
N PRO A 80 12.52 -37.88 8.77
CA PRO A 80 12.32 -37.44 7.39
C PRO A 80 12.39 -35.91 7.33
N SER A 81 13.07 -35.38 6.32
CA SER A 81 13.26 -33.94 6.12
C SER A 81 12.66 -33.46 4.80
N SER A 82 12.19 -32.21 4.78
CA SER A 82 11.78 -31.53 3.56
C SER A 82 12.94 -31.45 2.57
N LEU A 83 12.66 -31.73 1.28
CA LEU A 83 13.67 -31.78 0.22
C LEU A 83 13.10 -31.21 -1.08
N ALA A 84 13.93 -30.44 -1.80
CA ALA A 84 13.63 -30.02 -3.17
C ALA A 84 14.54 -30.74 -4.16
N LYS A 85 13.94 -31.33 -5.20
CA LYS A 85 14.65 -31.95 -6.33
C LYS A 85 14.33 -31.17 -7.61
N PRO A 86 15.16 -30.19 -8.00
CA PRO A 86 15.03 -29.55 -9.31
C PRO A 86 15.28 -30.57 -10.42
N GLN A 87 14.47 -30.53 -11.46
CA GLN A 87 14.61 -31.33 -12.67
C GLN A 87 14.80 -30.39 -13.85
N GLU A 88 15.95 -30.50 -14.52
CA GLU A 88 16.21 -29.78 -15.76
C GLU A 88 15.61 -30.55 -16.93
N ASP A 89 14.86 -29.84 -17.78
CA ASP A 89 14.31 -30.41 -19.00
C ASP A 89 15.30 -30.17 -20.15
N GLN A 90 15.87 -31.26 -20.70
CA GLN A 90 16.82 -31.19 -21.83
C GLN A 90 16.15 -30.91 -23.19
N ARG A 91 14.84 -30.66 -23.24
CA ARG A 91 14.15 -30.31 -24.50
C ARG A 91 14.30 -28.83 -24.83
N GLY A 92 14.87 -28.59 -26.01
CA GLY A 92 15.31 -27.31 -26.54
C GLY A 92 14.19 -26.29 -26.80
N GLY A 93 14.50 -25.06 -26.41
CA GLY A 93 13.81 -23.80 -26.64
C GLY A 93 14.57 -22.70 -25.89
N GLN A 94 14.57 -21.44 -26.36
CA GLN A 94 15.12 -20.33 -25.58
C GLN A 94 14.22 -20.09 -24.35
N LYS A 95 14.61 -20.64 -23.19
CA LYS A 95 13.92 -20.46 -21.91
C LYS A 95 14.64 -19.41 -21.07
N GLN A 96 13.89 -18.62 -20.32
CA GLN A 96 14.33 -17.51 -19.46
C GLN A 96 14.23 -17.85 -17.97
N LEU A 97 13.46 -18.88 -17.59
CA LEU A 97 13.33 -19.39 -16.22
C LEU A 97 13.89 -20.80 -16.06
N PHE A 98 14.65 -21.01 -14.97
CA PHE A 98 15.28 -22.28 -14.64
C PHE A 98 15.21 -22.57 -13.13
N PRO A 99 14.98 -23.82 -12.69
CA PRO A 99 14.64 -25.01 -13.48
C PRO A 99 13.18 -24.98 -13.96
N GLN A 100 12.78 -25.85 -14.89
CA GLN A 100 11.40 -25.89 -15.41
C GLN A 100 10.46 -26.72 -14.54
N LYS A 101 11.00 -27.73 -13.85
CA LYS A 101 10.21 -28.60 -12.98
C LYS A 101 10.92 -28.80 -11.65
N VAL A 102 10.18 -28.75 -10.56
CA VAL A 102 10.70 -29.01 -9.22
C VAL A 102 9.80 -30.01 -8.53
N LYS A 103 10.38 -31.10 -8.01
CA LYS A 103 9.69 -32.02 -7.10
C LYS A 103 10.04 -31.68 -5.66
N LEU A 104 9.04 -31.26 -4.90
CA LEU A 104 9.14 -30.96 -3.48
C LEU A 104 8.59 -32.10 -2.64
N PHE A 105 9.37 -32.52 -1.65
CA PHE A 105 8.92 -33.40 -0.57
C PHE A 105 8.78 -32.54 0.66
N LEU A 106 7.56 -32.35 1.16
CA LEU A 106 7.28 -31.45 2.28
C LEU A 106 6.89 -32.22 3.53
N ARG A 107 7.62 -31.93 4.61
CA ARG A 107 7.25 -32.26 5.97
C ARG A 107 6.51 -31.07 6.62
N PRO A 108 5.40 -31.29 7.35
CA PRO A 108 4.69 -30.22 8.03
C PRO A 108 5.59 -29.37 8.93
N GLY A 109 5.47 -28.05 8.84
CA GLY A 109 6.26 -27.08 9.60
C GLY A 109 7.70 -26.89 9.14
N GLN A 110 8.21 -27.67 8.16
CA GLN A 110 9.58 -27.56 7.65
C GLN A 110 9.60 -27.07 6.20
N ALA A 111 10.23 -25.90 5.98
CA ALA A 111 10.34 -25.32 4.64
C ALA A 111 11.31 -26.11 3.73
N ALA A 112 10.88 -26.46 2.52
CA ALA A 112 11.79 -26.84 1.43
C ALA A 112 12.23 -25.60 0.66
N LYS A 113 13.52 -25.53 0.32
CA LYS A 113 14.11 -24.38 -0.38
C LYS A 113 14.66 -24.82 -1.74
N PHE A 114 14.41 -24.02 -2.78
CA PHE A 114 15.03 -24.19 -4.09
C PHE A 114 15.23 -22.84 -4.76
N ASN A 115 16.18 -22.76 -5.68
CA ASN A 115 16.48 -21.54 -6.40
C ASN A 115 15.82 -21.56 -7.78
N VAL A 116 15.19 -20.44 -8.13
CA VAL A 116 14.72 -20.12 -9.48
C VAL A 116 15.60 -19.02 -10.02
N THR A 117 16.22 -19.26 -11.16
CA THR A 117 17.07 -18.28 -11.85
C THR A 117 16.29 -17.73 -13.04
N PHE A 118 16.24 -16.42 -13.12
CA PHE A 118 15.69 -15.70 -14.27
C PHE A 118 16.82 -15.02 -15.03
N GLN A 119 16.90 -15.28 -16.33
CA GLN A 119 17.84 -14.61 -17.23
C GLN A 119 17.10 -14.15 -18.49
N ARG A 120 17.22 -12.87 -18.82
CA ARG A 120 16.63 -12.33 -20.05
C ARG A 120 17.43 -12.82 -21.26
N ALA A 121 16.80 -13.67 -22.08
CA ALA A 121 17.40 -14.26 -23.28
C ALA A 121 17.60 -13.22 -24.39
N LYS A 122 18.67 -13.36 -25.18
CA LYS A 122 18.96 -12.53 -26.36
C LYS A 122 18.34 -13.20 -27.60
N GLY A 123 17.68 -12.43 -28.45
CA GLY A 123 17.06 -12.94 -29.68
C GLY A 123 15.64 -13.51 -29.53
N TYR A 124 15.04 -13.44 -28.34
CA TYR A 124 13.64 -13.86 -28.15
C TYR A 124 12.70 -12.97 -28.97
N PRO A 125 11.69 -13.51 -29.67
CA PRO A 125 10.77 -12.70 -30.47
C PRO A 125 10.04 -11.65 -29.64
N VAL A 126 9.89 -10.45 -30.20
CA VAL A 126 9.26 -9.31 -29.52
C VAL A 126 8.09 -8.80 -30.36
N ASP A 127 6.94 -8.63 -29.71
CA ASP A 127 5.84 -7.84 -30.23
C ASP A 127 5.84 -6.50 -29.50
N LEU A 128 5.95 -5.40 -30.24
CA LEU A 128 5.94 -4.04 -29.69
C LEU A 128 4.71 -3.29 -30.19
N TYR A 129 3.81 -2.95 -29.29
CA TYR A 129 2.64 -2.15 -29.61
C TYR A 129 2.85 -0.72 -29.10
N TYR A 130 2.84 0.25 -30.02
CA TYR A 130 3.02 1.66 -29.70
C TYR A 130 1.66 2.33 -29.50
N LEU A 131 1.37 2.73 -28.26
CA LEU A 131 0.13 3.39 -27.87
C LEU A 131 0.42 4.86 -27.58
N MET A 132 -0.09 5.72 -28.45
CA MET A 132 0.23 7.15 -28.47
C MET A 132 -0.96 8.02 -28.11
N ASP A 133 -0.71 9.00 -27.25
CA ASP A 133 -1.60 10.12 -27.01
C ASP A 133 -1.64 11.06 -28.23
N LEU A 134 -2.86 11.37 -28.71
CA LEU A 134 -3.11 12.31 -29.80
C LEU A 134 -3.82 13.59 -29.32
N SER A 135 -3.73 13.94 -28.04
CA SER A 135 -4.10 15.24 -27.50
C SER A 135 -3.33 16.37 -28.20
N TYR A 136 -3.84 17.61 -28.13
CA TYR A 136 -3.29 18.72 -28.91
C TYR A 136 -1.82 19.05 -28.56
N SER A 137 -1.39 18.76 -27.33
CA SER A 137 -0.02 18.99 -26.86
C SER A 137 1.01 18.08 -27.57
N MET A 138 0.60 16.88 -27.99
CA MET A 138 1.45 15.88 -28.65
C MET A 138 1.72 16.15 -30.16
N LEU A 139 1.43 17.36 -30.65
CA LEU A 139 1.48 17.70 -32.07
C LEU A 139 2.89 17.55 -32.68
N ASP A 140 3.92 18.04 -31.99
CA ASP A 140 5.31 17.95 -32.43
C ASP A 140 5.87 16.53 -32.26
N ASP A 141 5.47 15.82 -31.20
CA ASP A 141 5.78 14.41 -31.01
C ASP A 141 5.24 13.55 -32.16
N LEU A 142 4.00 13.77 -32.61
CA LEU A 142 3.41 13.04 -33.73
C LEU A 142 4.24 13.22 -35.02
N ILE A 143 4.78 14.41 -35.27
CA ILE A 143 5.66 14.66 -36.44
C ILE A 143 6.93 13.82 -36.36
N ASN A 144 7.49 13.65 -35.15
CA ASN A 144 8.69 12.85 -34.93
C ASN A 144 8.39 11.34 -34.98
N VAL A 145 7.29 10.89 -34.39
CA VAL A 145 6.86 9.48 -34.42
C VAL A 145 6.56 9.01 -35.85
N LYS A 146 6.01 9.88 -36.70
CA LYS A 146 5.84 9.61 -38.14
C LYS A 146 7.17 9.30 -38.85
N LYS A 147 8.29 9.84 -38.37
CA LYS A 147 9.64 9.56 -38.87
C LYS A 147 10.26 8.32 -38.18
N LEU A 148 9.93 8.09 -36.91
CA LEU A 148 10.51 7.07 -36.04
C LEU A 148 10.18 5.63 -36.43
N GLY A 149 9.04 5.38 -37.08
CA GLY A 149 8.55 4.02 -37.33
C GLY A 149 9.53 3.07 -38.03
N GLY A 150 10.30 3.58 -38.99
CA GLY A 150 11.31 2.78 -39.69
C GLY A 150 12.58 2.52 -38.86
N ASP A 151 12.95 3.45 -37.98
CA ASP A 151 14.13 3.34 -37.15
C ASP A 151 13.85 2.47 -35.90
N LEU A 152 12.64 2.52 -35.35
CA LEU A 152 12.24 1.69 -34.22
C LEU A 152 12.20 0.20 -34.59
N LEU A 153 11.61 -0.15 -35.74
CA LEU A 153 11.60 -1.54 -36.21
C LEU A 153 13.02 -2.01 -36.57
N ARG A 154 13.87 -1.12 -37.09
CA ARG A 154 15.29 -1.44 -37.36
C ARG A 154 16.04 -1.73 -36.06
N ALA A 155 15.90 -0.88 -35.04
CA ALA A 155 16.49 -1.09 -33.73
C ALA A 155 15.97 -2.37 -33.05
N LEU A 156 14.68 -2.70 -33.21
CA LEU A 156 14.13 -3.98 -32.75
C LEU A 156 14.78 -5.17 -33.47
N ASN A 157 14.93 -5.09 -34.80
CA ASN A 157 15.53 -6.15 -35.61
C ASN A 157 17.04 -6.33 -35.35
N GLU A 158 17.74 -5.34 -34.80
CA GLU A 158 19.12 -5.48 -34.34
C GLU A 158 19.23 -6.32 -33.04
N ILE A 159 18.16 -6.39 -32.25
CA ILE A 159 18.14 -7.04 -30.93
C ILE A 159 17.43 -8.41 -30.99
N THR A 160 16.41 -8.56 -31.84
CA THR A 160 15.63 -9.79 -32.03
C THR A 160 15.49 -10.16 -33.50
N GLU A 161 15.54 -11.45 -33.81
CA GLU A 161 15.40 -11.97 -35.18
C GLU A 161 13.95 -11.90 -35.69
N SER A 162 12.96 -11.72 -34.80
CA SER A 162 11.52 -11.72 -35.15
C SER A 162 10.75 -10.66 -34.36
N GLY A 163 10.90 -9.40 -34.78
CA GLY A 163 10.15 -8.25 -34.27
C GLY A 163 8.85 -7.99 -35.03
N ARG A 164 7.75 -7.70 -34.33
CA ARG A 164 6.53 -7.09 -34.92
C ARG A 164 6.21 -5.78 -34.24
N ILE A 165 5.66 -4.85 -34.99
CA ILE A 165 5.25 -3.53 -34.52
C ILE A 165 3.78 -3.26 -34.84
N GLY A 166 3.05 -2.68 -33.89
CA GLY A 166 1.66 -2.26 -34.01
C GLY A 166 1.47 -0.83 -33.51
N PHE A 167 0.35 -0.19 -33.87
CA PHE A 167 0.06 1.18 -33.47
C PHE A 167 -1.40 1.36 -33.03
N GLY A 168 -1.58 2.08 -31.93
CA GLY A 168 -2.87 2.56 -31.46
C GLY A 168 -2.75 4.00 -30.98
N SER A 169 -3.89 4.68 -30.98
CA SER A 169 -4.00 6.07 -30.52
C SER A 169 -5.12 6.23 -29.50
N PHE A 170 -4.98 7.18 -28.59
CA PHE A 170 -6.01 7.52 -27.61
C PHE A 170 -6.05 9.04 -27.36
N VAL A 171 -7.17 9.51 -26.82
CA VAL A 171 -7.35 10.86 -26.28
C VAL A 171 -8.13 10.70 -24.97
N ASP A 172 -9.46 10.85 -25.00
CA ASP A 172 -10.31 10.65 -23.85
C ASP A 172 -11.78 10.33 -24.21
N LYS A 173 -12.61 10.05 -23.19
CA LYS A 173 -14.05 9.82 -23.31
C LYS A 173 -14.74 11.03 -23.93
N THR A 174 -15.68 10.79 -24.84
CA THR A 174 -16.30 11.85 -25.65
C THR A 174 -17.51 12.50 -24.99
N VAL A 175 -17.48 12.64 -23.66
CA VAL A 175 -18.52 13.25 -22.83
C VAL A 175 -17.95 14.40 -21.99
N LEU A 176 -18.81 15.32 -21.56
CA LEU A 176 -18.42 16.31 -20.56
C LEU A 176 -18.16 15.63 -19.20
N PRO A 177 -17.21 16.10 -18.39
CA PRO A 177 -16.37 17.28 -18.58
C PRO A 177 -15.07 17.04 -19.38
N PHE A 178 -14.76 15.80 -19.77
CA PHE A 178 -13.48 15.43 -20.40
C PHE A 178 -13.30 16.06 -21.78
N VAL A 179 -14.38 16.10 -22.57
CA VAL A 179 -14.37 16.70 -23.91
C VAL A 179 -15.51 17.70 -24.05
N ASN A 180 -15.27 18.76 -24.82
CA ASN A 180 -16.31 19.73 -25.16
C ASN A 180 -17.31 19.13 -26.17
N THR A 181 -18.53 18.85 -25.71
CA THR A 181 -19.59 18.23 -26.50
C THR A 181 -20.37 19.20 -27.41
N HIS A 182 -19.94 20.46 -27.52
CA HIS A 182 -20.54 21.40 -28.46
C HIS A 182 -20.31 20.92 -29.91
N PRO A 183 -21.33 20.92 -30.81
CA PRO A 183 -21.21 20.30 -32.14
C PRO A 183 -20.03 20.79 -33.00
N GLU A 184 -19.71 22.09 -32.94
CA GLU A 184 -18.53 22.64 -33.64
C GLU A 184 -17.20 22.10 -33.09
N LYS A 185 -17.11 21.93 -31.77
CA LYS A 185 -15.91 21.44 -31.08
C LYS A 185 -15.74 19.93 -31.17
N LEU A 186 -16.84 19.18 -31.27
CA LEU A 186 -16.78 17.75 -31.62
C LEU A 186 -16.30 17.51 -33.06
N ARG A 187 -16.57 18.44 -33.99
CA ARG A 187 -16.06 18.36 -35.36
C ARG A 187 -14.59 18.78 -35.46
N ASN A 188 -14.21 19.86 -34.77
CA ASN A 188 -12.84 20.32 -34.68
C ASN A 188 -12.51 20.74 -33.23
N PRO A 189 -11.87 19.86 -32.43
CA PRO A 189 -11.58 20.15 -31.03
C PRO A 189 -10.46 21.18 -30.86
N CYS A 190 -9.70 21.47 -31.91
CA CYS A 190 -8.49 22.27 -31.78
C CYS A 190 -8.76 23.72 -31.34
N PRO A 191 -7.80 24.33 -30.60
CA PRO A 191 -7.92 25.72 -30.17
C PRO A 191 -7.97 26.70 -31.35
N ASN A 192 -7.15 26.46 -32.38
CA ASN A 192 -7.12 27.26 -33.60
C ASN A 192 -8.00 26.62 -34.69
N LYS A 193 -8.99 27.36 -35.19
CA LYS A 193 -9.91 26.91 -36.26
C LYS A 193 -9.22 26.66 -37.61
N GLU A 194 -8.05 27.25 -37.82
CA GLU A 194 -7.28 27.10 -39.06
C GLU A 194 -6.50 25.78 -39.14
N LYS A 195 -6.32 25.09 -37.99
CA LYS A 195 -5.71 23.77 -37.95
C LYS A 195 -6.80 22.71 -38.06
N GLU A 196 -6.59 21.77 -38.97
CA GLU A 196 -7.46 20.60 -39.14
C GLU A 196 -7.09 19.53 -38.11
N CYS A 197 -8.04 19.20 -37.25
CA CYS A 197 -7.90 18.19 -36.21
C CYS A 197 -9.02 17.18 -36.32
N GLN A 198 -8.72 15.93 -35.97
CA GLN A 198 -9.72 14.89 -36.00
C GLN A 198 -10.68 15.00 -34.80
N PRO A 199 -11.94 14.54 -34.94
CA PRO A 199 -12.89 14.47 -33.83
C PRO A 199 -12.30 13.72 -32.62
N PRO A 200 -12.70 14.09 -31.39
CA PRO A 200 -12.24 13.41 -30.18
C PRO A 200 -12.73 11.97 -30.12
N PHE A 201 -11.92 11.08 -29.54
CA PHE A 201 -12.20 9.65 -29.41
C PHE A 201 -11.42 9.06 -28.23
N ALA A 202 -11.97 8.02 -27.58
CA ALA A 202 -11.30 7.40 -26.44
C ALA A 202 -10.09 6.56 -26.87
N PHE A 203 -10.32 5.50 -27.66
CA PHE A 203 -9.25 4.64 -28.18
C PHE A 203 -9.55 4.18 -29.59
N ARG A 204 -8.52 4.17 -30.44
CA ARG A 204 -8.55 3.62 -31.80
C ARG A 204 -7.34 2.72 -32.02
N HIS A 205 -7.61 1.47 -32.37
CA HIS A 205 -6.64 0.57 -32.95
C HIS A 205 -6.42 0.96 -34.41
N VAL A 206 -5.18 1.26 -34.81
CA VAL A 206 -4.87 1.76 -36.15
C VAL A 206 -4.17 0.70 -36.97
N LEU A 207 -3.19 0.02 -36.38
CA LEU A 207 -2.38 -0.97 -37.07
C LEU A 207 -2.16 -2.21 -36.20
N LYS A 208 -2.60 -3.34 -36.73
CA LYS A 208 -2.32 -4.69 -36.21
C LYS A 208 -0.82 -4.98 -36.24
N LEU A 209 -0.33 -5.76 -35.26
CA LEU A 209 1.07 -6.16 -35.18
C LEU A 209 1.56 -6.80 -36.50
N THR A 210 2.53 -6.14 -37.14
CA THR A 210 3.08 -6.50 -38.45
C THR A 210 4.61 -6.39 -38.44
N ASP A 211 5.28 -7.11 -39.32
CA ASP A 211 6.73 -7.00 -39.58
C ASP A 211 7.05 -5.98 -40.70
N ASN A 212 6.02 -5.35 -41.29
CA ASN A 212 6.17 -4.40 -42.38
C ASN A 212 6.33 -2.94 -41.88
N SER A 213 7.57 -2.45 -41.84
CA SER A 213 7.89 -1.06 -41.46
C SER A 213 7.23 0.01 -42.34
N ASN A 214 7.08 -0.26 -43.64
CA ASN A 214 6.48 0.71 -44.58
C ASN A 214 4.98 0.87 -44.29
N GLN A 215 4.30 -0.21 -43.92
CA GLN A 215 2.90 -0.18 -43.50
C GLN A 215 2.74 0.66 -42.23
N PHE A 216 3.60 0.44 -41.23
CA PHE A 216 3.62 1.28 -40.01
C PHE A 216 3.79 2.76 -40.32
N ARG A 217 4.81 3.12 -41.11
CA ARG A 217 5.07 4.52 -41.47
C ARG A 217 3.86 5.15 -42.19
N THR A 218 3.22 4.39 -43.07
CA THR A 218 2.08 4.88 -43.86
C THR A 218 0.85 5.09 -42.98
N GLU A 219 0.48 4.13 -42.14
CA GLU A 219 -0.72 4.23 -41.29
C GLU A 219 -0.57 5.26 -40.16
N VAL A 220 0.61 5.38 -39.56
CA VAL A 220 0.92 6.43 -38.59
C VAL A 220 0.97 7.80 -39.27
N GLY A 221 1.49 7.86 -40.50
CA GLY A 221 1.51 9.08 -41.32
C GLY A 221 0.14 9.72 -41.55
N LYS A 222 -0.91 8.89 -41.66
CA LYS A 222 -2.31 9.33 -41.85
C LYS A 222 -2.95 9.93 -40.59
N GLN A 223 -2.40 9.68 -39.41
CA GLN A 223 -3.01 10.18 -38.17
C GLN A 223 -2.87 11.70 -38.04
N LEU A 224 -3.90 12.33 -37.49
CA LEU A 224 -3.96 13.77 -37.19
C LEU A 224 -4.09 13.97 -35.68
N ILE A 225 -3.78 15.17 -35.19
CA ILE A 225 -3.98 15.48 -33.78
C ILE A 225 -5.47 15.69 -33.47
N SER A 226 -5.86 15.46 -32.23
CA SER A 226 -7.19 15.73 -31.70
C SER A 226 -7.08 16.66 -30.49
N GLY A 227 -8.10 16.68 -29.62
CA GLY A 227 -8.06 17.44 -28.38
C GLY A 227 -9.25 17.14 -27.46
N ASN A 228 -8.99 17.33 -26.17
CA ASN A 228 -9.88 17.23 -25.03
C ASN A 228 -9.97 18.60 -24.33
N LEU A 229 -10.73 18.66 -23.22
CA LEU A 229 -11.00 19.87 -22.46
C LEU A 229 -10.18 19.96 -21.17
N ASP A 230 -10.04 18.84 -20.47
CA ASP A 230 -9.21 18.71 -19.27
C ASP A 230 -7.78 18.26 -19.61
N ALA A 231 -6.96 18.05 -18.57
CA ALA A 231 -5.54 17.76 -18.71
C ALA A 231 -5.19 16.26 -18.62
N PRO A 232 -5.73 15.47 -17.65
CA PRO A 232 -5.49 14.03 -17.66
C PRO A 232 -6.19 13.37 -18.85
N GLU A 233 -5.63 12.27 -19.33
CA GLU A 233 -6.14 11.59 -20.54
C GLU A 233 -6.75 10.22 -20.23
N GLY A 234 -7.52 9.69 -21.18
CA GLY A 234 -8.16 8.38 -21.12
C GLY A 234 -7.23 7.20 -21.43
N GLY A 235 -5.93 7.34 -21.16
CA GLY A 235 -4.91 6.36 -21.55
C GLY A 235 -5.08 4.97 -20.93
N LEU A 236 -5.61 4.87 -19.70
CA LEU A 236 -5.80 3.56 -19.07
C LEU A 236 -6.90 2.72 -19.74
N ASP A 237 -7.94 3.35 -20.29
CA ASP A 237 -8.97 2.67 -21.09
C ASP A 237 -8.35 2.04 -22.34
N ALA A 238 -7.48 2.79 -23.01
CA ALA A 238 -6.77 2.32 -24.18
C ALA A 238 -5.84 1.15 -23.84
N MET A 239 -5.08 1.24 -22.75
CA MET A 239 -4.23 0.13 -22.28
C MET A 239 -5.06 -1.13 -21.96
N MET A 240 -6.24 -0.95 -21.34
CA MET A 240 -7.16 -2.06 -21.05
C MET A 240 -7.61 -2.75 -22.34
N GLN A 241 -8.12 -1.99 -23.32
CA GLN A 241 -8.57 -2.55 -24.60
C GLN A 241 -7.44 -3.26 -25.36
N VAL A 242 -6.23 -2.70 -25.37
CA VAL A 242 -5.05 -3.36 -25.97
C VAL A 242 -4.71 -4.67 -25.27
N ALA A 243 -4.94 -4.77 -23.95
CA ALA A 243 -4.66 -5.98 -23.18
C ALA A 243 -5.69 -7.09 -23.42
N VAL A 244 -6.98 -6.73 -23.53
CA VAL A 244 -8.09 -7.69 -23.55
C VAL A 244 -8.58 -8.05 -24.95
N CYS A 245 -8.06 -7.40 -26.01
CA CYS A 245 -8.38 -7.68 -27.41
C CYS A 245 -7.21 -8.34 -28.19
N PRO A 246 -6.72 -9.53 -27.79
CA PRO A 246 -5.49 -10.09 -28.37
C PRO A 246 -5.59 -10.45 -29.86
N GLU A 247 -6.77 -10.84 -30.33
CA GLU A 247 -7.00 -11.21 -31.73
C GLU A 247 -6.95 -10.01 -32.67
N GLU A 248 -7.57 -8.88 -32.26
CA GLU A 248 -7.56 -7.63 -33.00
C GLU A 248 -6.14 -7.05 -33.06
N ILE A 249 -5.49 -6.90 -31.90
CA ILE A 249 -4.13 -6.37 -31.80
C ILE A 249 -3.11 -7.29 -32.50
N GLY A 250 -3.32 -8.60 -32.45
CA GLY A 250 -2.48 -9.62 -33.10
C GLY A 250 -1.32 -10.12 -32.24
N TRP A 251 -1.47 -10.18 -30.91
CA TRP A 251 -0.42 -10.62 -30.00
C TRP A 251 -0.02 -12.08 -30.23
N ARG A 252 1.27 -12.35 -30.42
CA ARG A 252 1.84 -13.71 -30.42
C ARG A 252 2.08 -14.19 -28.99
N ASN A 253 2.36 -15.47 -28.81
CA ASN A 253 2.79 -16.03 -27.53
C ASN A 253 4.31 -15.84 -27.33
N VAL A 254 4.74 -14.58 -27.29
CA VAL A 254 6.15 -14.14 -27.20
C VAL A 254 6.26 -12.96 -26.22
N THR A 255 7.41 -12.27 -26.12
CA THR A 255 7.50 -11.06 -25.28
C THR A 255 6.61 -9.95 -25.85
N ARG A 256 5.63 -9.48 -25.07
CA ARG A 256 4.69 -8.43 -25.46
C ARG A 256 5.05 -7.12 -24.75
N LEU A 257 5.48 -6.13 -25.51
CA LEU A 257 5.83 -4.80 -25.01
C LEU A 257 4.78 -3.79 -25.44
N LEU A 258 4.25 -3.03 -24.49
CA LEU A 258 3.31 -1.95 -24.75
C LEU A 258 4.00 -0.61 -24.44
N VAL A 259 4.40 0.13 -25.47
CA VAL A 259 4.94 1.48 -25.27
C VAL A 259 3.77 2.44 -25.10
N PHE A 260 3.66 3.05 -23.93
CA PHE A 260 2.64 4.05 -23.62
C PHE A 260 3.29 5.43 -23.63
N ALA A 261 2.90 6.28 -24.58
CA ALA A 261 3.48 7.60 -24.78
C ALA A 261 2.43 8.71 -24.59
N THR A 262 2.67 9.60 -23.63
CA THR A 262 1.85 10.79 -23.32
C THR A 262 2.71 11.83 -22.60
N ASP A 263 2.30 13.10 -22.67
CA ASP A 263 2.91 14.19 -21.94
C ASP A 263 2.17 14.62 -20.67
N ASP A 264 0.97 14.08 -20.43
CA ASP A 264 0.13 14.40 -19.26
C ASP A 264 -0.18 13.17 -18.37
N GLY A 265 -1.10 13.34 -17.42
CA GLY A 265 -1.57 12.32 -16.49
C GLY A 265 -2.64 11.39 -17.08
N PHE A 266 -3.29 10.62 -16.22
CA PHE A 266 -4.31 9.66 -16.63
C PHE A 266 -5.54 9.71 -15.71
N HIS A 267 -6.71 9.48 -16.30
CA HIS A 267 -7.92 9.18 -15.57
C HIS A 267 -7.97 7.73 -15.09
N PHE A 268 -8.65 7.50 -13.96
CA PHE A 268 -8.83 6.18 -13.37
C PHE A 268 -10.25 6.00 -12.79
N ALA A 269 -10.58 4.76 -12.42
CA ALA A 269 -11.91 4.42 -11.88
C ALA A 269 -12.39 5.41 -10.80
N GLY A 270 -13.60 5.91 -10.97
CA GLY A 270 -14.22 6.96 -10.17
C GLY A 270 -14.36 8.28 -10.93
N ASP A 271 -13.44 8.60 -11.85
CA ASP A 271 -13.46 9.86 -12.60
C ASP A 271 -14.65 9.94 -13.56
N GLY A 272 -15.05 8.81 -14.18
CA GLY A 272 -16.21 8.74 -15.08
C GLY A 272 -17.53 9.17 -14.45
N LYS A 273 -17.62 9.19 -13.12
CA LYS A 273 -18.75 9.74 -12.37
C LYS A 273 -19.06 11.19 -12.76
N LEU A 274 -18.04 11.98 -13.10
CA LEU A 274 -18.21 13.37 -13.55
C LEU A 274 -18.98 13.47 -14.87
N GLY A 275 -18.86 12.46 -15.74
CA GLY A 275 -19.61 12.34 -17.00
C GLY A 275 -20.88 11.50 -16.89
N ALA A 276 -21.39 11.28 -15.67
CA ALA A 276 -22.53 10.41 -15.37
C ALA A 276 -22.35 8.94 -15.78
N ILE A 277 -21.10 8.47 -15.88
CA ILE A 277 -20.76 7.08 -16.15
C ILE A 277 -20.51 6.38 -14.82
N LEU A 278 -21.44 5.52 -14.41
CA LEU A 278 -21.41 4.84 -13.10
C LEU A 278 -21.10 3.35 -13.20
N THR A 279 -21.12 2.79 -14.41
CA THR A 279 -20.85 1.38 -14.64
C THR A 279 -19.35 1.12 -14.58
N PRO A 280 -18.83 0.28 -13.67
CA PRO A 280 -17.41 -0.02 -13.62
C PRO A 280 -16.92 -0.71 -14.89
N ASN A 281 -15.64 -0.53 -15.24
CA ASN A 281 -15.00 -1.24 -16.34
C ASN A 281 -15.11 -2.76 -16.18
N ASP A 282 -15.55 -3.48 -17.20
CA ASP A 282 -15.80 -4.92 -17.15
C ASP A 282 -14.57 -5.79 -17.51
N GLY A 283 -13.46 -5.16 -17.93
CA GLY A 283 -12.23 -5.83 -18.33
C GLY A 283 -12.39 -6.73 -19.57
N ARG A 284 -13.30 -6.39 -20.48
CA ARG A 284 -13.54 -7.14 -21.74
C ARG A 284 -13.25 -6.29 -22.99
N CYS A 285 -13.11 -6.99 -24.10
CA CYS A 285 -12.89 -6.37 -25.41
C CYS A 285 -14.19 -5.77 -25.96
N HIS A 286 -14.14 -4.50 -26.35
CA HIS A 286 -15.28 -3.75 -26.92
C HIS A 286 -14.84 -2.92 -28.12
N LEU A 287 -13.96 -3.47 -28.96
CA LEU A 287 -13.57 -2.85 -30.22
C LEU A 287 -14.61 -3.15 -31.30
N GLU A 288 -15.13 -2.09 -31.91
CA GLU A 288 -16.02 -2.15 -33.06
C GLU A 288 -15.44 -1.23 -34.13
N ASP A 289 -15.20 -1.74 -35.33
CA ASP A 289 -14.51 -1.02 -36.41
C ASP A 289 -13.16 -0.43 -35.96
N SER A 290 -12.40 -1.20 -35.15
CA SER A 290 -11.14 -0.77 -34.54
C SER A 290 -11.23 0.45 -33.61
N MET A 291 -12.43 0.80 -33.13
CA MET A 291 -12.64 1.88 -32.16
C MET A 291 -13.36 1.40 -30.90
N TYR A 292 -13.04 2.02 -29.75
CA TYR A 292 -13.70 1.73 -28.48
C TYR A 292 -15.01 2.54 -28.34
N LYS A 293 -16.07 2.07 -28.99
CA LYS A 293 -17.37 2.78 -29.05
C LYS A 293 -18.10 2.82 -27.71
N LYS A 294 -17.91 1.81 -26.85
CA LYS A 294 -18.54 1.73 -25.52
C LYS A 294 -17.80 2.49 -24.42
N SER A 295 -16.85 3.35 -24.78
CA SER A 295 -16.11 4.19 -23.82
C SER A 295 -16.98 5.08 -22.95
N ASN A 296 -18.16 5.48 -23.44
CA ASN A 296 -19.10 6.32 -22.70
C ASN A 296 -20.10 5.52 -21.84
N GLU A 297 -20.09 4.18 -21.91
CA GLU A 297 -20.97 3.31 -21.11
C GLU A 297 -20.27 2.81 -19.84
N PHE A 298 -18.94 2.67 -19.89
CA PHE A 298 -18.11 2.14 -18.82
C PHE A 298 -17.14 3.19 -18.29
N ASP A 299 -16.94 3.21 -16.98
CA ASP A 299 -15.94 4.03 -16.30
C ASP A 299 -14.52 3.58 -16.68
N TYR A 300 -13.52 4.41 -16.39
CA TYR A 300 -12.11 4.07 -16.55
C TYR A 300 -11.75 2.85 -15.69
N PRO A 301 -10.77 2.02 -16.10
CA PRO A 301 -10.29 0.94 -15.26
C PRO A 301 -9.58 1.47 -14.02
N SER A 302 -9.63 0.69 -12.93
CA SER A 302 -8.75 0.96 -11.79
C SER A 302 -7.31 0.56 -12.13
N VAL A 303 -6.33 1.19 -11.48
CA VAL A 303 -4.91 0.83 -11.63
C VAL A 303 -4.69 -0.65 -11.32
N GLY A 304 -5.31 -1.17 -10.26
CA GLY A 304 -5.19 -2.59 -9.88
C GLY A 304 -5.79 -3.54 -10.93
N GLN A 305 -6.95 -3.20 -11.49
CA GLN A 305 -7.59 -3.98 -12.55
C GLN A 305 -6.72 -4.02 -13.82
N LEU A 306 -6.12 -2.89 -14.19
CA LEU A 306 -5.22 -2.82 -15.34
C LEU A 306 -3.96 -3.66 -15.11
N VAL A 307 -3.32 -3.55 -13.94
CA VAL A 307 -2.16 -4.36 -13.58
C VAL A 307 -2.50 -5.85 -13.66
N HIS A 308 -3.66 -6.26 -13.15
CA HIS A 308 -4.12 -7.64 -13.24
C HIS A 308 -4.27 -8.09 -14.70
N LYS A 309 -4.94 -7.31 -15.56
CA LYS A 309 -5.18 -7.68 -16.97
C LYS A 309 -3.92 -7.66 -17.84
N LEU A 310 -3.01 -6.71 -17.62
CA LEU A 310 -1.70 -6.71 -18.29
C LEU A 310 -0.87 -7.94 -17.86
N THR A 311 -0.92 -8.29 -16.59
CA THR A 311 -0.23 -9.47 -16.04
C THR A 311 -0.80 -10.77 -16.60
N GLU A 312 -2.12 -10.91 -16.60
CA GLU A 312 -2.86 -12.06 -17.13
C GLU A 312 -2.54 -12.31 -18.60
N ASN A 313 -2.34 -11.23 -19.38
CA ASN A 313 -2.03 -11.31 -20.81
C ASN A 313 -0.52 -11.20 -21.12
N ASN A 314 0.36 -11.25 -20.13
CA ASN A 314 1.82 -11.18 -20.28
C ASN A 314 2.31 -9.92 -21.05
N ILE A 315 1.67 -8.78 -20.85
CA ILE A 315 2.03 -7.50 -21.51
C ILE A 315 2.82 -6.62 -20.53
N GLN A 316 4.02 -6.21 -20.95
CA GLN A 316 4.88 -5.32 -20.17
C GLN A 316 4.75 -3.88 -20.68
N PRO A 317 4.19 -2.94 -19.90
CA PRO A 317 4.14 -1.54 -20.28
C PRO A 317 5.50 -0.87 -20.14
N ILE A 318 5.83 -0.01 -21.09
CA ILE A 318 6.96 0.91 -21.08
C ILE A 318 6.37 2.33 -21.14
N PHE A 319 6.45 3.06 -20.04
CA PHE A 319 5.93 4.42 -19.95
C PHE A 319 6.95 5.42 -20.51
N ALA A 320 6.73 5.88 -21.74
CA ALA A 320 7.50 6.90 -22.43
C ALA A 320 6.86 8.27 -22.20
N VAL A 321 7.11 8.86 -21.04
CA VAL A 321 6.45 10.11 -20.59
C VAL A 321 7.43 11.27 -20.44
N THR A 322 6.91 12.50 -20.44
CA THR A 322 7.74 13.69 -20.21
C THR A 322 8.34 13.72 -18.81
N LYS A 323 9.45 14.47 -18.62
CA LYS A 323 10.17 14.58 -17.34
C LYS A 323 9.27 14.98 -16.16
N ARG A 324 8.20 15.74 -16.41
CA ARG A 324 7.22 16.15 -15.40
C ARG A 324 6.44 14.96 -14.84
N MET A 325 6.13 13.98 -15.69
CA MET A 325 5.27 12.84 -15.35
C MET A 325 6.04 11.59 -14.92
N VAL A 326 7.37 11.56 -15.07
CA VAL A 326 8.22 10.41 -14.66
C VAL A 326 7.90 9.94 -13.24
N LYS A 327 7.86 10.83 -12.24
CA LYS A 327 7.59 10.43 -10.83
C LYS A 327 6.19 9.83 -10.62
N THR A 328 5.22 10.22 -11.46
CA THR A 328 3.85 9.72 -11.40
C THR A 328 3.79 8.29 -11.95
N TYR A 329 4.41 8.05 -13.11
CA TYR A 329 4.41 6.75 -13.78
C TYR A 329 5.49 5.79 -13.27
N GLU A 330 6.51 6.27 -12.56
CA GLU A 330 7.52 5.43 -11.91
C GLU A 330 6.88 4.48 -10.88
N LYS A 331 5.83 4.95 -10.19
CA LYS A 331 5.00 4.15 -9.28
C LYS A 331 4.21 3.02 -10.00
N LEU A 332 4.12 3.08 -11.33
CA LEU A 332 3.47 2.10 -12.18
C LEU A 332 4.49 1.24 -12.97
N SER A 333 5.79 1.58 -12.90
CA SER A 333 6.83 1.05 -13.79
C SER A 333 7.39 -0.32 -13.37
N SER A 334 8.00 -0.99 -14.35
CA SER A 334 8.10 -2.44 -14.45
C SER A 334 9.19 -3.09 -13.59
N ARG A 335 8.73 -3.90 -12.64
CA ARG A 335 9.52 -4.78 -11.78
C ARG A 335 9.52 -6.21 -12.32
N VAL A 336 10.61 -6.96 -12.17
CA VAL A 336 10.58 -8.40 -12.41
C VAL A 336 9.98 -9.06 -11.18
N VAL A 337 8.68 -9.34 -11.24
CA VAL A 337 7.95 -9.97 -10.16
C VAL A 337 7.82 -11.47 -10.42
N LEU A 338 8.31 -12.30 -9.51
CA LEU A 338 8.10 -13.74 -9.52
C LEU A 338 6.91 -14.08 -8.61
N SER A 339 5.88 -14.70 -9.16
CA SER A 339 4.66 -15.06 -8.44
C SER A 339 4.23 -16.49 -8.72
N HIS A 340 3.30 -17.02 -7.93
CA HIS A 340 2.73 -18.35 -8.09
C HIS A 340 1.23 -18.30 -8.40
N SER A 341 0.67 -19.42 -8.90
CA SER A 341 -0.79 -19.60 -9.02
C SER A 341 -1.47 -19.60 -7.64
N THR A 342 -2.81 -19.55 -7.63
CA THR A 342 -3.59 -19.66 -6.39
C THR A 342 -3.26 -20.95 -5.65
N LEU A 343 -3.02 -20.87 -4.34
CA LEU A 343 -2.64 -21.99 -3.49
C LEU A 343 -3.73 -22.28 -2.45
N PRO A 344 -3.85 -23.53 -1.96
CA PRO A 344 -4.68 -23.85 -0.81
C PRO A 344 -4.07 -23.30 0.49
N ASP A 345 -4.91 -23.08 1.52
CA ASP A 345 -4.54 -22.45 2.80
C ASP A 345 -3.44 -23.20 3.57
N ASN A 346 -3.25 -24.49 3.28
CA ASN A 346 -2.24 -25.33 3.92
C ASN A 346 -0.84 -25.26 3.29
N LEU A 347 -0.66 -24.48 2.22
CA LEU A 347 0.64 -24.19 1.61
C LEU A 347 1.01 -22.71 1.69
N LYS A 348 2.18 -22.43 2.27
CA LYS A 348 2.76 -21.08 2.31
C LYS A 348 4.03 -21.03 1.46
N VAL A 349 4.08 -20.07 0.54
CA VAL A 349 5.25 -19.79 -0.31
C VAL A 349 5.79 -18.40 0.03
N THR A 350 7.11 -18.30 0.12
CA THR A 350 7.84 -17.05 0.33
C THR A 350 9.09 -17.03 -0.54
N TYR A 351 9.59 -15.83 -0.85
CA TYR A 351 10.66 -15.59 -1.80
C TYR A 351 11.74 -14.72 -1.16
N ASP A 352 13.01 -15.12 -1.33
CA ASP A 352 14.15 -14.24 -1.16
C ASP A 352 14.67 -13.83 -2.55
N SER A 353 14.80 -12.53 -2.80
CA SER A 353 15.20 -11.96 -4.09
C SER A 353 16.64 -11.48 -4.02
N PHE A 354 17.50 -11.99 -4.89
CA PHE A 354 18.91 -11.61 -5.01
C PHE A 354 19.12 -10.87 -6.33
N CYS A 355 19.03 -9.55 -6.27
CA CYS A 355 19.00 -8.68 -7.44
C CYS A 355 20.41 -8.22 -7.86
N THR A 356 20.57 -7.86 -9.14
CA THR A 356 21.88 -7.47 -9.72
C THR A 356 22.41 -6.12 -9.24
N ASN A 357 21.55 -5.28 -8.65
CA ASN A 357 21.89 -3.99 -8.04
C ASN A 357 22.43 -4.12 -6.60
N GLY A 358 22.60 -5.35 -6.08
CA GLY A 358 23.05 -5.61 -4.72
C GLY A 358 21.96 -5.48 -3.65
N VAL A 359 20.72 -5.23 -4.06
CA VAL A 359 19.56 -5.22 -3.17
C VAL A 359 19.09 -6.65 -2.93
N THR A 360 18.82 -6.97 -1.67
CA THR A 360 18.27 -8.26 -1.25
C THR A 360 16.97 -8.06 -0.48
N HIS A 361 15.90 -8.71 -0.94
CA HIS A 361 14.62 -8.78 -0.23
C HIS A 361 14.44 -10.18 0.33
N ILE A 362 14.06 -10.30 1.61
CA ILE A 362 13.96 -11.60 2.31
C ILE A 362 12.50 -11.82 2.76
N ASP A 363 12.05 -13.07 2.68
CA ASP A 363 10.74 -13.56 3.16
C ASP A 363 9.53 -12.77 2.61
N GLN A 364 9.61 -12.35 1.35
CA GLN A 364 8.54 -11.62 0.67
C GLN A 364 7.50 -12.58 0.05
N PRO A 365 6.23 -12.15 -0.11
CA PRO A 365 5.18 -12.97 -0.72
C PRO A 365 5.39 -13.19 -2.23
N THR A 366 6.17 -12.33 -2.88
CA THR A 366 6.58 -12.44 -4.29
C THR A 366 8.06 -12.14 -4.41
N GLY A 367 8.74 -12.72 -5.41
CA GLY A 367 10.08 -12.30 -5.77
C GLY A 367 10.01 -10.93 -6.44
N ASP A 368 10.85 -9.98 -6.07
CA ASP A 368 10.86 -8.63 -6.62
C ASP A 368 12.30 -8.17 -6.91
N CYS A 369 12.60 -7.86 -8.17
CA CYS A 369 13.85 -7.25 -8.59
C CYS A 369 13.66 -6.12 -9.60
N ASP A 370 14.22 -4.96 -9.26
CA ASP A 370 14.28 -3.78 -10.12
C ASP A 370 15.54 -3.76 -11.01
N GLY A 371 15.42 -3.22 -12.22
CA GLY A 371 16.56 -2.87 -13.07
C GLY A 371 17.35 -4.05 -13.67
N VAL A 372 16.73 -5.21 -13.89
CA VAL A 372 17.41 -6.40 -14.44
C VAL A 372 17.83 -6.20 -15.91
N GLN A 373 19.14 -6.15 -16.16
CA GLN A 373 19.73 -5.97 -17.49
C GLN A 373 19.71 -7.26 -18.34
N ILE A 374 19.75 -7.13 -19.67
CA ILE A 374 19.82 -8.26 -20.62
C ILE A 374 21.06 -9.12 -20.30
N SER A 375 20.92 -10.45 -20.41
CA SER A 375 21.99 -11.45 -20.15
C SER A 375 22.53 -11.54 -18.72
N LYS A 376 22.10 -10.69 -17.79
CA LYS A 376 22.39 -10.86 -16.36
C LYS A 376 21.30 -11.71 -15.71
N SER A 377 21.72 -12.72 -14.95
CA SER A 377 20.80 -13.55 -14.18
C SER A 377 20.50 -12.90 -12.82
N VAL A 378 19.25 -13.04 -12.39
CA VAL A 378 18.83 -12.83 -11.00
C VAL A 378 18.35 -14.16 -10.43
N THR A 379 18.52 -14.34 -9.12
CA THR A 379 18.14 -15.57 -8.43
C THR A 379 17.10 -15.28 -7.38
N PHE A 380 16.06 -16.09 -7.35
CA PHE A 380 15.03 -16.09 -6.34
C PHE A 380 15.09 -17.40 -5.56
N GLN A 381 15.31 -17.36 -4.24
CA GLN A 381 15.19 -18.55 -3.41
C GLN A 381 13.74 -18.68 -2.95
N VAL A 382 13.07 -19.70 -3.44
CA VAL A 382 11.68 -20.02 -3.12
C VAL A 382 11.67 -20.95 -1.90
N LYS A 383 10.91 -20.58 -0.87
CA LYS A 383 10.69 -21.39 0.34
C LYS A 383 9.23 -21.79 0.40
N VAL A 384 8.97 -23.10 0.41
CA VAL A 384 7.62 -23.67 0.46
C VAL A 384 7.45 -24.43 1.75
N THR A 385 6.42 -24.11 2.52
CA THR A 385 6.12 -24.72 3.82
C THR A 385 4.68 -25.22 3.84
N ALA A 386 4.49 -26.46 4.28
CA ALA A 386 3.15 -27.02 4.54
C ALA A 386 2.83 -26.91 6.04
N THR A 387 1.60 -26.54 6.39
CA THR A 387 1.15 -26.51 7.80
C THR A 387 0.73 -27.89 8.31
N GLU A 388 0.21 -28.73 7.42
CA GLU A 388 -0.28 -30.08 7.68
C GLU A 388 0.22 -31.06 6.60
N CYS A 389 -0.10 -32.34 6.76
CA CYS A 389 0.25 -33.35 5.77
C CYS A 389 -0.66 -33.22 4.53
N ILE A 390 -0.11 -32.69 3.44
CA ILE A 390 -0.83 -32.42 2.20
C ILE A 390 -1.07 -33.68 1.35
N GLN A 391 -1.97 -33.61 0.38
CA GLN A 391 -2.05 -34.58 -0.72
C GLN A 391 -1.13 -34.18 -1.87
N GLU A 392 -0.85 -35.12 -2.78
CA GLU A 392 -0.07 -34.82 -3.98
C GLU A 392 -0.79 -33.78 -4.86
N GLN A 393 -0.11 -32.69 -5.16
CA GLN A 393 -0.65 -31.58 -5.95
C GLN A 393 0.45 -30.82 -6.70
N SER A 394 0.06 -29.93 -7.61
CA SER A 394 1.01 -29.10 -8.36
C SER A 394 0.54 -27.65 -8.48
N PHE A 395 1.50 -26.73 -8.52
CA PHE A 395 1.25 -25.32 -8.79
C PHE A 395 2.37 -24.76 -9.67
N ASP A 396 2.11 -23.63 -10.31
CA ASP A 396 3.07 -23.01 -11.22
C ASP A 396 3.61 -21.70 -10.65
N ILE A 397 4.90 -21.47 -10.85
CA ILE A 397 5.59 -20.20 -10.58
C ILE A 397 5.90 -19.54 -11.93
N ARG A 398 5.61 -18.25 -12.07
CA ARG A 398 5.81 -17.47 -13.29
C ARG A 398 6.43 -16.12 -12.98
N ALA A 399 7.28 -15.65 -13.90
CA ALA A 399 7.72 -14.26 -13.90
C ALA A 399 6.69 -13.42 -14.65
N LEU A 400 6.16 -12.38 -14.01
CA LEU A 400 5.15 -11.53 -14.63
C LEU A 400 5.70 -10.88 -15.92
N GLY A 401 4.93 -10.98 -17.00
CA GLY A 401 5.34 -10.50 -18.33
C GLY A 401 6.13 -11.52 -19.18
N PHE A 402 6.39 -12.73 -18.67
CA PHE A 402 7.05 -13.80 -19.43
C PHE A 402 6.15 -15.04 -19.52
N THR A 403 6.26 -15.77 -20.63
CA THR A 403 5.44 -16.97 -20.90
C THR A 403 5.95 -18.22 -20.18
N ASP A 404 7.20 -18.20 -19.74
CA ASP A 404 7.84 -19.34 -19.10
C ASP A 404 7.28 -19.57 -17.70
N THR A 405 7.11 -20.84 -17.36
CA THR A 405 6.62 -21.28 -16.06
C THR A 405 7.54 -22.34 -15.46
N VAL A 406 7.56 -22.38 -14.13
CA VAL A 406 8.20 -23.43 -13.34
C VAL A 406 7.10 -24.23 -12.66
N THR A 407 6.92 -25.48 -13.06
CA THR A 407 5.92 -26.37 -12.46
C THR A 407 6.49 -27.03 -11.21
N VAL A 408 5.83 -26.80 -10.09
CA VAL A 408 6.21 -27.34 -8.79
C VAL A 408 5.26 -28.46 -8.41
N GLN A 409 5.76 -29.69 -8.40
CA GLN A 409 5.04 -30.87 -7.93
C GLN A 409 5.34 -31.07 -6.45
N VAL A 410 4.31 -31.09 -5.62
CA VAL A 410 4.42 -31.17 -4.16
C VAL A 410 3.94 -32.55 -3.69
N LEU A 411 4.80 -33.25 -2.96
CA LEU A 411 4.58 -34.60 -2.43
C LEU A 411 4.67 -34.59 -0.90
N PRO A 412 3.80 -35.31 -0.19
CA PRO A 412 3.87 -35.42 1.26
C PRO A 412 5.07 -36.23 1.72
N GLN A 413 5.70 -35.78 2.80
CA GLN A 413 6.81 -36.46 3.48
C GLN A 413 6.50 -36.58 4.98
N CYS A 414 5.44 -37.34 5.29
CA CYS A 414 4.91 -37.51 6.66
C CYS A 414 5.07 -38.94 7.20
N GLU A 415 5.39 -39.90 6.33
CA GLU A 415 5.51 -41.31 6.70
C GLU A 415 6.94 -41.66 7.13
N CYS A 416 7.04 -42.55 8.12
CA CYS A 416 8.31 -43.12 8.55
C CYS A 416 8.59 -44.41 7.80
N ARG A 417 9.76 -44.52 7.17
CA ARG A 417 10.22 -45.78 6.56
C ARG A 417 11.00 -46.58 7.60
N CYS A 418 10.27 -47.20 8.52
CA CYS A 418 10.85 -48.06 9.55
C CYS A 418 11.31 -49.40 8.95
N ARG A 419 12.28 -50.07 9.59
CA ARG A 419 12.60 -51.45 9.23
C ARG A 419 11.54 -52.35 9.84
N ASP A 420 10.61 -52.84 9.03
CA ASP A 420 9.67 -53.88 9.46
C ASP A 420 10.46 -55.19 9.63
N GLN A 421 10.97 -55.42 10.85
CA GLN A 421 11.54 -56.71 11.19
C GLN A 421 10.42 -57.73 11.34
N GLN A 422 10.07 -58.40 10.24
CA GLN A 422 9.33 -59.66 10.24
C GLN A 422 9.99 -60.78 11.09
N GLN A 423 11.16 -60.52 11.69
CA GLN A 423 12.04 -61.51 12.29
C GLN A 423 12.01 -61.61 13.83
N ASN A 424 11.24 -60.79 14.55
CA ASN A 424 11.19 -60.84 16.02
C ASN A 424 9.78 -61.19 16.55
N GLN A 425 9.32 -62.40 16.24
CA GLN A 425 8.04 -62.96 16.74
C GLN A 425 7.94 -63.05 18.28
N GLY A 426 9.04 -62.86 19.03
CA GLY A 426 9.06 -62.98 20.49
C GLY A 426 8.86 -61.69 21.29
N PHE A 427 9.01 -60.50 20.69
CA PHE A 427 9.13 -59.27 21.47
C PHE A 427 7.79 -58.73 22.00
N CYS A 428 6.70 -58.90 21.24
CA CYS A 428 5.34 -58.56 21.67
C CYS A 428 4.62 -59.76 22.29
N GLY A 429 5.37 -60.68 22.92
CA GLY A 429 4.84 -61.90 23.53
C GLY A 429 4.15 -62.87 22.56
N GLY A 430 4.33 -62.70 21.24
CA GLY A 430 3.60 -63.44 20.21
C GLY A 430 2.10 -63.12 20.17
N LYS A 431 1.66 -62.02 20.80
CA LYS A 431 0.26 -61.58 20.92
C LYS A 431 0.07 -60.17 20.33
N GLY A 432 0.86 -59.83 19.31
CA GLY A 432 0.84 -58.53 18.65
C GLY A 432 1.90 -58.41 17.55
N SER A 433 1.83 -57.33 16.77
CA SER A 433 2.80 -56.98 15.73
C SER A 433 3.66 -55.78 16.13
N MET A 434 4.89 -55.68 15.60
CA MET A 434 5.79 -54.56 15.89
C MET A 434 5.72 -53.53 14.76
N GLU A 435 5.54 -52.26 15.13
CA GLU A 435 5.52 -51.12 14.22
C GLU A 435 6.48 -50.04 14.76
N CYS A 436 7.56 -49.75 14.03
CA CYS A 436 8.55 -48.74 14.41
C CYS A 436 9.05 -48.83 15.88
N GLY A 437 9.23 -50.05 16.40
CA GLY A 437 9.73 -50.31 17.76
C GLY A 437 8.68 -50.38 18.87
N VAL A 438 7.38 -50.25 18.56
CA VAL A 438 6.23 -50.37 19.49
C VAL A 438 5.40 -51.60 19.15
N CYS A 439 4.83 -52.26 20.16
CA CYS A 439 3.94 -53.41 19.99
C CYS A 439 2.47 -53.00 19.84
N ARG A 440 1.83 -53.48 18.78
CA ARG A 440 0.37 -53.41 18.55
C ARG A 440 -0.25 -54.74 19.00
N CYS A 441 -0.77 -54.76 20.22
CA CYS A 441 -1.35 -55.95 20.83
C CYS A 441 -2.68 -56.36 20.18
N GLU A 442 -2.92 -57.67 20.13
CA GLU A 442 -4.19 -58.26 19.74
C GLU A 442 -5.26 -58.02 20.81
N ALA A 443 -6.54 -58.10 20.42
CA ALA A 443 -7.66 -57.86 21.32
C ALA A 443 -7.64 -58.78 22.56
N GLY A 444 -7.76 -58.20 23.76
CA GLY A 444 -7.72 -58.93 25.03
C GLY A 444 -6.37 -58.93 25.76
N TYR A 445 -5.33 -58.35 25.14
CA TYR A 445 -4.01 -58.16 25.73
C TYR A 445 -3.67 -56.66 25.79
N ILE A 446 -3.11 -56.22 26.91
CA ILE A 446 -2.64 -54.84 27.12
C ILE A 446 -1.24 -54.85 27.74
N GLY A 447 -0.54 -53.71 27.67
CA GLY A 447 0.84 -53.59 28.14
C GLY A 447 1.82 -53.38 26.98
N LYS A 448 3.05 -52.94 27.30
CA LYS A 448 4.03 -52.49 26.29
C LYS A 448 4.59 -53.63 25.43
N SER A 449 4.54 -54.83 25.97
CA SER A 449 4.94 -56.10 25.35
C SER A 449 3.76 -57.07 25.25
N CYS A 450 2.53 -56.59 25.40
CA CYS A 450 1.30 -57.39 25.44
C CYS A 450 1.29 -58.44 26.58
N GLU A 451 1.91 -58.10 27.71
CA GLU A 451 2.18 -58.98 28.84
C GLU A 451 0.98 -59.23 29.76
N CYS A 452 -0.05 -58.38 29.71
CA CYS A 452 -1.21 -58.47 30.60
C CYS A 452 -2.43 -59.02 29.86
N GLN A 453 -2.98 -60.11 30.39
CA GLN A 453 -4.24 -60.70 29.95
C GLN A 453 -5.38 -60.18 30.83
N THR A 454 -6.47 -59.72 30.24
CA THR A 454 -7.57 -59.03 30.96
C THR A 454 -8.45 -59.92 31.86
N GLN A 455 -8.13 -61.23 32.00
CA GLN A 455 -8.77 -62.23 32.90
C GLN A 455 -10.31 -62.12 33.08
N GLY A 456 -11.05 -61.67 32.07
CA GLY A 456 -12.51 -61.54 32.14
C GLY A 456 -13.05 -60.44 33.06
N ARG A 457 -12.19 -59.65 33.74
CA ARG A 457 -12.60 -58.41 34.39
C ARG A 457 -12.69 -57.31 33.35
N SER A 458 -13.79 -56.58 33.33
CA SER A 458 -13.84 -55.36 32.51
C SER A 458 -12.84 -54.35 33.08
N SER A 459 -12.27 -53.53 32.21
CA SER A 459 -11.39 -52.42 32.62
C SER A 459 -12.03 -51.53 33.70
N GLN A 460 -13.37 -51.47 33.73
CA GLN A 460 -14.19 -50.63 34.60
C GLN A 460 -14.11 -50.96 36.10
N GLU A 461 -13.90 -52.24 36.51
CA GLU A 461 -13.83 -52.60 37.94
C GLU A 461 -12.49 -52.20 38.60
N LEU A 462 -11.40 -52.27 37.84
CA LEU A 462 -10.06 -51.86 38.29
C LEU A 462 -9.86 -50.34 38.20
N GLU A 463 -10.59 -49.67 37.30
CA GLU A 463 -10.63 -48.21 37.15
C GLU A 463 -11.33 -47.49 38.33
N GLY A 464 -12.21 -48.17 39.07
CA GLY A 464 -12.99 -47.56 40.15
C GLY A 464 -12.13 -47.02 41.30
N SER A 465 -11.06 -47.73 41.68
CA SER A 465 -10.16 -47.31 42.77
C SER A 465 -9.23 -46.15 42.38
N CYS A 466 -9.18 -45.84 41.09
CA CYS A 466 -8.38 -44.79 40.50
C CYS A 466 -9.19 -43.51 40.22
N ARG A 467 -10.46 -43.44 40.61
CA ARG A 467 -11.32 -42.23 40.48
C ARG A 467 -11.48 -41.53 41.83
N LYS A 468 -11.53 -40.19 41.81
CA LYS A 468 -11.74 -39.35 43.01
C LYS A 468 -13.20 -39.40 43.47
N ASP A 469 -14.12 -39.35 42.51
CA ASP A 469 -15.57 -39.45 42.64
C ASP A 469 -16.17 -40.12 41.39
N ASN A 470 -17.43 -40.56 41.45
CA ASN A 470 -18.08 -41.28 40.34
C ASN A 470 -18.19 -40.45 39.04
N GLY A 471 -18.05 -39.13 39.10
CA GLY A 471 -18.03 -38.24 37.94
C GLY A 471 -16.61 -37.93 37.41
N SER A 472 -15.58 -38.20 38.19
CA SER A 472 -14.18 -37.93 37.82
C SER A 472 -13.61 -38.99 36.86
N ALA A 473 -12.72 -38.54 35.98
CA ALA A 473 -11.93 -39.43 35.13
C ALA A 473 -10.95 -40.24 35.97
N VAL A 474 -10.60 -41.44 35.47
CA VAL A 474 -9.59 -42.31 36.07
C VAL A 474 -8.25 -41.56 36.12
N CYS A 475 -7.67 -41.46 37.32
CA CYS A 475 -6.44 -40.71 37.61
C CYS A 475 -6.46 -39.28 37.07
N SER A 476 -7.63 -38.62 37.11
CA SER A 476 -7.86 -37.29 36.54
C SER A 476 -7.49 -37.18 35.05
N GLY A 477 -7.33 -38.31 34.35
CA GLY A 477 -6.83 -38.39 32.98
C GLY A 477 -5.34 -38.06 32.81
N LEU A 478 -4.58 -37.93 33.90
CA LEU A 478 -3.17 -37.52 33.93
C LEU A 478 -2.25 -38.61 34.51
N GLY A 479 -2.74 -39.84 34.56
CA GLY A 479 -2.01 -41.00 35.03
C GLY A 479 -2.65 -42.29 34.53
N ASP A 480 -1.90 -43.37 34.58
CA ASP A 480 -2.41 -44.69 34.25
C ASP A 480 -2.85 -45.40 35.53
N CYS A 481 -4.05 -45.96 35.47
CA CYS A 481 -4.49 -46.88 36.52
C CYS A 481 -3.85 -48.23 36.30
N VAL A 482 -2.69 -48.43 36.91
CA VAL A 482 -1.96 -49.69 36.87
C VAL A 482 -2.28 -50.44 38.15
N CYS A 483 -2.94 -51.60 38.02
CA CYS A 483 -3.27 -52.47 39.15
C CYS A 483 -4.09 -51.78 40.28
N GLY A 484 -4.93 -50.80 39.95
CA GLY A 484 -5.80 -50.11 40.90
C GLY A 484 -5.16 -48.94 41.66
N GLN A 485 -3.95 -48.51 41.27
CA GLN A 485 -3.30 -47.29 41.75
C GLN A 485 -2.98 -46.36 40.60
N CYS A 486 -3.08 -45.05 40.85
CA CYS A 486 -2.72 -44.04 39.87
C CYS A 486 -1.22 -43.82 39.86
N VAL A 487 -0.60 -44.11 38.71
CA VAL A 487 0.77 -43.72 38.43
C VAL A 487 0.70 -42.47 37.56
N CYS A 488 0.98 -41.32 38.16
CA CYS A 488 0.91 -40.04 37.45
C CYS A 488 1.95 -40.01 36.34
N HIS A 489 1.53 -39.55 35.17
CA HIS A 489 2.42 -39.44 34.03
C HIS A 489 3.54 -38.45 34.36
N ALA A 490 4.78 -38.86 34.09
CA ALA A 490 5.87 -37.91 34.03
C ALA A 490 5.59 -36.96 32.86
N SER A 491 5.56 -35.66 33.13
CA SER A 491 5.30 -34.69 32.07
C SER A 491 6.53 -34.56 31.18
N ASP A 492 6.33 -34.56 29.86
CA ASP A 492 7.37 -34.23 28.88
C ASP A 492 7.80 -32.74 28.97
N VAL A 493 7.08 -31.91 29.73
CA VAL A 493 7.41 -30.50 29.94
C VAL A 493 8.46 -30.38 31.06
N PRO A 494 9.63 -29.74 30.82
CA PRO A 494 10.65 -29.54 31.82
C PRO A 494 10.08 -28.87 33.08
N ASN A 495 10.43 -29.43 34.25
CA ASN A 495 9.97 -28.98 35.57
C ASN A 495 8.46 -29.12 35.83
N LYS A 496 7.63 -29.66 34.92
CA LYS A 496 6.23 -29.95 35.22
C LYS A 496 6.13 -31.26 36.00
N VAL A 497 5.57 -31.17 37.21
CA VAL A 497 5.33 -32.30 38.10
C VAL A 497 3.83 -32.43 38.30
N ILE A 498 3.30 -33.59 37.97
CA ILE A 498 1.91 -33.98 38.23
C ILE A 498 1.93 -34.85 39.47
N TYR A 499 1.11 -34.52 40.46
CA TYR A 499 1.09 -35.17 41.76
C TYR A 499 -0.32 -35.15 42.35
N GLY A 500 -0.49 -35.85 43.47
CA GLY A 500 -1.79 -36.07 44.09
C GLY A 500 -2.22 -37.53 43.98
N ARG A 501 -3.16 -37.92 44.84
CA ARG A 501 -3.62 -39.31 44.97
C ARG A 501 -4.29 -39.81 43.69
N TYR A 502 -4.90 -38.90 42.94
CA TYR A 502 -5.59 -39.14 41.69
C TYR A 502 -4.96 -38.31 40.56
N CYS A 503 -3.69 -37.91 40.69
CA CYS A 503 -2.97 -37.08 39.72
C CYS A 503 -3.69 -35.77 39.38
N GLU A 504 -4.32 -35.16 40.38
CA GLU A 504 -5.21 -34.00 40.23
C GLU A 504 -4.51 -32.64 40.33
N CYS A 505 -3.27 -32.58 40.82
CA CYS A 505 -2.51 -31.34 40.96
C CYS A 505 -1.31 -31.31 40.02
N ASP A 506 -0.94 -30.11 39.58
CA ASP A 506 0.33 -29.86 38.93
C ASP A 506 0.88 -28.47 39.28
N ASN A 507 2.17 -28.27 39.04
CA ASN A 507 2.90 -27.03 39.34
C ASN A 507 2.98 -26.04 38.16
N MET A 508 2.17 -26.20 37.12
CA MET A 508 2.19 -25.40 35.89
C MET A 508 0.81 -24.87 35.47
N ASN A 509 -0.27 -25.33 36.10
CA ASN A 509 -1.66 -25.00 35.77
C ASN A 509 -2.22 -23.92 36.70
N CYS A 510 -1.47 -22.82 36.80
CA CYS A 510 -1.90 -21.57 37.43
C CYS A 510 -2.07 -20.47 36.36
N GLU A 511 -2.64 -19.33 36.76
CA GLU A 511 -2.75 -18.16 35.87
C GLU A 511 -1.38 -17.74 35.32
N ARG A 512 -1.37 -17.34 34.05
CA ARG A 512 -0.16 -16.94 33.33
C ARG A 512 -0.11 -15.43 33.12
N TYR A 513 1.09 -14.88 33.20
CA TYR A 513 1.39 -13.50 32.86
C TYR A 513 2.65 -13.47 31.99
N ASP A 514 2.63 -12.69 30.89
CA ASP A 514 3.67 -12.67 29.85
C ASP A 514 4.05 -14.07 29.32
N GLY A 515 3.05 -14.94 29.16
CA GLY A 515 3.24 -16.31 28.66
C GLY A 515 3.82 -17.30 29.70
N GLN A 516 4.27 -16.82 30.85
CA GLN A 516 4.87 -17.61 31.93
C GLN A 516 3.89 -17.86 33.08
N VAL A 517 3.98 -19.04 33.72
CA VAL A 517 3.13 -19.40 34.86
C VAL A 517 3.52 -18.55 36.07
N CYS A 518 2.55 -17.87 36.69
CA CYS A 518 2.76 -16.93 37.80
C CYS A 518 3.82 -15.83 37.51
N GLY A 519 3.93 -15.40 36.25
CA GLY A 519 4.90 -14.39 35.83
C GLY A 519 6.36 -14.88 35.79
N GLY A 520 6.59 -16.19 35.93
CA GLY A 520 7.92 -16.81 35.92
C GLY A 520 8.52 -17.00 37.31
N PRO A 521 9.61 -17.79 37.42
CA PRO A 521 10.20 -18.19 38.70
C PRO A 521 10.77 -17.02 39.51
N GLU A 522 11.10 -15.89 38.86
CA GLU A 522 11.56 -14.67 39.53
C GLU A 522 10.42 -13.89 40.19
N ARG A 523 9.16 -14.13 39.77
CA ARG A 523 7.98 -13.39 40.24
C ARG A 523 7.08 -14.22 41.13
N GLY A 524 7.03 -15.54 40.95
CA GLY A 524 6.21 -16.42 41.78
C GLY A 524 6.32 -17.88 41.41
N ARG A 525 5.77 -18.74 42.27
CA ARG A 525 5.66 -20.19 42.06
C ARG A 525 4.21 -20.64 42.05
N CYS A 526 3.92 -21.64 41.23
CA CYS A 526 2.61 -22.26 41.13
C CYS A 526 2.54 -23.52 42.01
N ASP A 527 1.47 -23.63 42.79
CA ASP A 527 1.15 -24.83 43.55
C ASP A 527 -0.37 -25.04 43.53
N CYS A 528 -0.77 -26.16 42.92
CA CYS A 528 -2.15 -26.61 42.71
C CYS A 528 -3.15 -25.46 42.45
N HIS A 529 -3.04 -24.83 41.27
CA HIS A 529 -3.87 -23.72 40.76
C HIS A 529 -3.73 -22.36 41.42
N ARG A 530 -2.84 -22.19 42.41
CA ARG A 530 -2.61 -20.90 43.07
C ARG A 530 -1.18 -20.40 42.87
N CYS A 531 -1.05 -19.12 42.52
CA CYS A 531 0.24 -18.44 42.47
C CYS A 531 0.66 -17.89 43.83
N PHE A 532 1.91 -18.14 44.20
CA PHE A 532 2.58 -17.60 45.37
C PHE A 532 3.66 -16.62 44.90
N CYS A 533 3.42 -15.32 45.07
CA CYS A 533 4.29 -14.27 44.55
C CYS A 533 5.51 -14.02 45.42
N GLU A 534 6.64 -13.76 44.76
CA GLU A 534 7.89 -13.36 45.36
C GLU A 534 7.88 -11.87 45.76
N LYS A 535 8.81 -11.46 46.63
CA LYS A 535 8.83 -10.11 47.20
C LYS A 535 8.93 -9.03 46.11
N GLY A 536 7.99 -8.08 46.11
CA GLY A 536 7.93 -6.99 45.15
C GLY A 536 6.97 -7.25 43.97
N PHE A 537 6.26 -8.38 43.98
CA PHE A 537 5.20 -8.71 43.03
C PHE A 537 3.88 -9.05 43.74
N GLU A 538 2.77 -8.72 43.11
CA GLU A 538 1.41 -8.96 43.62
C GLU A 538 0.42 -9.24 42.48
N GLY A 539 -0.78 -9.70 42.84
CA GLY A 539 -1.85 -10.10 41.92
C GLY A 539 -2.03 -11.62 41.81
N SER A 540 -3.11 -12.04 41.12
CA SER A 540 -3.51 -13.45 40.98
C SER A 540 -2.50 -14.31 40.20
N ALA A 541 -1.70 -13.69 39.34
CA ALA A 541 -0.66 -14.28 38.51
C ALA A 541 0.72 -13.64 38.76
N CYS A 542 0.90 -12.91 39.87
CA CYS A 542 2.11 -12.13 40.18
C CYS A 542 2.49 -11.12 39.09
N GLN A 543 1.45 -10.60 38.42
CA GLN A 543 1.56 -9.73 37.26
C GLN A 543 2.05 -8.32 37.61
N CYS A 544 1.69 -7.83 38.80
CA CYS A 544 1.92 -6.44 39.17
C CYS A 544 3.20 -6.30 39.96
N LYS A 545 4.08 -5.41 39.52
CA LYS A 545 5.23 -4.98 40.30
C LYS A 545 4.74 -4.00 41.37
N SER A 546 5.10 -4.22 42.63
CA SER A 546 4.69 -3.36 43.76
C SER A 546 5.43 -2.01 43.80
N SER A 547 6.36 -1.75 42.87
CA SER A 547 7.07 -0.46 42.73
C SER A 547 6.25 0.55 41.92
N THR A 548 6.49 1.84 42.17
CA THR A 548 5.91 2.97 41.41
C THR A 548 6.93 3.73 40.56
N GLU A 549 8.20 3.29 40.53
CA GLU A 549 9.28 3.99 39.83
C GLU A 549 9.03 4.17 38.32
N GLY A 550 8.39 3.20 37.66
CA GLY A 550 8.07 3.24 36.23
C GLY A 550 6.98 4.25 35.87
N CYS A 551 6.24 4.75 36.87
CA CYS A 551 5.25 5.80 36.71
C CYS A 551 5.83 7.20 36.90
N LEU A 552 7.09 7.32 37.33
CA LEU A 552 7.73 8.61 37.58
C LEU A 552 8.42 9.12 36.31
N ASN A 553 8.12 10.36 35.92
CA ASN A 553 8.82 11.00 34.81
C ASN A 553 10.23 11.50 35.23
N ALA A 554 10.98 12.11 34.31
CA ALA A 554 12.32 12.64 34.57
C ALA A 554 12.38 13.67 35.75
N ARG A 555 11.24 14.26 36.10
CA ARG A 555 11.08 15.22 37.22
C ARG A 555 10.52 14.58 38.48
N ARG A 556 10.41 13.24 38.51
CA ARG A 556 9.84 12.43 39.60
C ARG A 556 8.39 12.76 39.93
N VAL A 557 7.60 13.14 38.91
CA VAL A 557 6.16 13.32 39.03
C VAL A 557 5.45 12.06 38.53
N GLU A 558 4.56 11.51 39.34
CA GLU A 558 3.76 10.34 38.97
C GLU A 558 2.80 10.69 37.81
N CYS A 559 2.94 9.97 36.69
CA CYS A 559 2.09 10.07 35.50
C CYS A 559 1.88 11.51 35.01
N SER A 560 2.93 12.34 35.14
CA SER A 560 2.92 13.77 34.80
C SER A 560 1.78 14.57 35.47
N GLY A 561 1.22 14.05 36.57
CA GLY A 561 0.07 14.62 37.29
C GLY A 561 -1.28 14.44 36.58
N ARG A 562 -1.38 13.52 35.61
CA ARG A 562 -2.54 13.32 34.71
C ARG A 562 -2.95 11.86 34.57
N GLY A 563 -2.75 11.10 35.63
CA GLY A 563 -3.11 9.70 35.71
C GLY A 563 -2.84 9.15 37.10
N ARG A 564 -3.07 7.85 37.27
CA ARG A 564 -2.73 7.11 38.50
C ARG A 564 -1.83 5.94 38.16
N CYS A 565 -0.83 5.69 39.00
CA CYS A 565 0.02 4.52 38.84
C CYS A 565 -0.71 3.25 39.28
N ARG A 566 -0.82 2.26 38.37
CA ARG A 566 -1.25 0.89 38.69
C ARG A 566 -0.27 -0.11 38.10
N CYS A 567 0.20 -1.06 38.91
CA CYS A 567 1.15 -2.08 38.49
C CYS A 567 2.39 -1.49 37.78
N ASN A 568 2.95 -0.43 38.36
CA ASN A 568 4.10 0.31 37.84
C ASN A 568 3.92 0.91 36.43
N THR A 569 2.67 1.09 35.99
CA THR A 569 2.28 1.70 34.71
C THR A 569 1.23 2.79 34.93
N CYS A 570 1.24 3.85 34.13
CA CYS A 570 0.29 4.96 34.27
C CYS A 570 -1.05 4.69 33.59
N GLU A 571 -2.13 4.71 34.36
CA GLU A 571 -3.49 4.85 33.84
C GLU A 571 -3.81 6.34 33.64
N CYS A 572 -3.76 6.80 32.39
CA CYS A 572 -3.93 8.21 32.03
C CYS A 572 -5.40 8.66 32.07
N ASP A 573 -5.63 9.91 32.47
CA ASP A 573 -6.92 10.59 32.34
C ASP A 573 -7.31 10.72 30.84
N ALA A 574 -8.61 10.80 30.55
CA ALA A 574 -9.15 10.72 29.19
C ALA A 574 -8.44 11.65 28.17
N GLY A 575 -7.95 11.07 27.08
CA GLY A 575 -7.27 11.76 25.98
C GLY A 575 -5.73 11.72 26.05
N TYR A 576 -5.13 11.55 27.22
CA TYR A 576 -3.68 11.48 27.38
C TYR A 576 -3.15 10.07 27.06
N GLN A 577 -1.98 10.00 26.41
CA GLN A 577 -1.39 8.74 25.96
C GLN A 577 -0.31 8.21 26.92
N PRO A 578 -0.21 6.88 27.09
CA PRO A 578 0.90 6.23 27.79
C PRO A 578 2.23 6.45 27.04
N PRO A 579 3.41 6.35 27.70
CA PRO A 579 3.64 5.69 28.99
C PRO A 579 3.51 6.57 30.24
N LEU A 580 3.64 7.90 30.13
CA LEU A 580 3.70 8.83 31.28
C LEU A 580 2.64 9.95 31.23
N CYS A 581 1.64 9.84 30.36
CA CYS A 581 0.53 10.79 30.23
C CYS A 581 0.95 12.22 29.86
N GLU A 582 2.00 12.35 29.04
CA GLU A 582 2.58 13.65 28.67
C GLU A 582 1.82 14.33 27.52
N GLU A 583 1.35 13.56 26.53
CA GLU A 583 0.77 14.08 25.29
C GLU A 583 -0.70 13.67 25.12
N CYS A 584 -1.51 14.59 24.59
CA CYS A 584 -2.92 14.36 24.23
C CYS A 584 -3.18 14.82 22.78
N PRO A 585 -3.05 13.94 21.78
CA PRO A 585 -3.24 14.31 20.37
C PRO A 585 -4.68 14.73 20.02
N GLY A 586 -5.67 14.25 20.78
CA GLY A 586 -7.10 14.51 20.55
C GLY A 586 -7.69 15.64 21.40
N CYS A 587 -6.90 16.30 22.26
CA CYS A 587 -7.39 17.41 23.07
C CYS A 587 -7.57 18.67 22.22
N PRO A 588 -8.63 19.47 22.44
CA PRO A 588 -8.78 20.78 21.80
C PRO A 588 -7.55 21.64 22.01
N SER A 589 -7.14 22.36 20.96
CA SER A 589 -5.97 23.24 21.04
C SER A 589 -6.23 24.37 22.05
N PRO A 590 -5.33 24.61 23.01
CA PRO A 590 -5.50 25.68 23.99
C PRO A 590 -5.16 27.08 23.46
N CYS A 591 -4.86 27.23 22.16
CA CYS A 591 -4.48 28.50 21.55
C CYS A 591 -5.50 29.62 21.87
N ASP A 592 -6.78 29.41 21.58
CA ASP A 592 -7.84 30.42 21.75
C ASP A 592 -7.90 31.02 23.16
N ARG A 593 -7.56 30.22 24.19
CA ARG A 593 -7.62 30.64 25.60
C ARG A 593 -6.49 31.59 25.98
N TYR A 594 -5.34 31.53 25.30
CA TYR A 594 -4.12 32.23 25.69
C TYR A 594 -3.76 33.43 24.80
N ILE A 595 -4.63 33.81 23.85
CA ILE A 595 -4.44 34.95 22.94
C ILE A 595 -4.12 36.23 23.72
N SER A 596 -4.97 36.61 24.67
CA SER A 596 -4.81 37.86 25.42
C SER A 596 -3.58 37.85 26.34
N CYS A 597 -3.12 36.68 26.78
CA CYS A 597 -1.88 36.55 27.55
C CYS A 597 -0.64 36.62 26.66
N ALA A 598 -0.68 36.04 25.46
CA ALA A 598 0.40 36.14 24.48
C ALA A 598 0.64 37.59 24.06
N GLU A 599 -0.44 38.32 23.77
CA GLU A 599 -0.40 39.74 23.39
C GLU A 599 0.21 40.58 24.53
N CYS A 600 -0.30 40.38 25.75
CA CYS A 600 0.12 41.13 26.91
C CYS A 600 1.59 40.88 27.32
N LEU A 601 2.04 39.63 27.33
CA LEU A 601 3.38 39.26 27.79
C LEU A 601 4.51 39.74 26.86
N LYS A 602 4.24 39.87 25.55
CA LYS A 602 5.27 40.25 24.57
C LYS A 602 5.11 41.67 24.05
N PHE A 603 3.89 42.12 23.76
CA PHE A 603 3.62 43.43 23.15
C PHE A 603 3.13 44.47 24.16
N GLY A 604 2.79 44.06 25.38
CA GLY A 604 2.28 44.97 26.42
C GLY A 604 0.96 45.63 26.04
N SER A 605 0.19 45.01 25.15
CA SER A 605 -1.10 45.51 24.66
C SER A 605 -2.25 44.54 24.95
N GLY A 606 -3.47 44.97 24.62
CA GLY A 606 -4.67 44.14 24.73
C GLY A 606 -5.36 44.20 26.10
N PRO A 607 -6.34 43.32 26.35
CA PRO A 607 -7.23 43.41 27.51
C PRO A 607 -6.52 43.29 28.87
N PHE A 608 -5.36 42.65 28.90
CA PHE A 608 -4.58 42.40 30.13
C PHE A 608 -3.41 43.35 30.33
N GLU A 609 -3.23 44.38 29.50
CA GLU A 609 -2.13 45.37 29.58
C GLU A 609 -1.83 45.83 31.02
N LYS A 610 -2.86 46.15 31.81
CA LYS A 610 -2.70 46.67 33.17
C LYS A 610 -2.52 45.61 34.27
N ASN A 611 -2.89 44.35 34.01
CA ASN A 611 -2.89 43.29 35.04
C ASN A 611 -2.27 41.98 34.54
N CYS A 612 -1.29 42.11 33.63
CA CYS A 612 -0.66 41.00 32.92
C CYS A 612 -0.09 39.93 33.86
N SER A 613 0.65 40.38 34.87
CA SER A 613 1.37 39.52 35.80
C SER A 613 0.46 38.67 36.67
N VAL A 614 -0.77 39.12 36.95
CA VAL A 614 -1.76 38.38 37.74
C VAL A 614 -2.61 37.49 36.84
N ALA A 615 -3.10 38.02 35.72
CA ALA A 615 -3.94 37.28 34.78
C ALA A 615 -3.20 36.11 34.12
N CYS A 616 -1.90 36.29 33.84
CA CYS A 616 -1.06 35.31 33.13
C CYS A 616 -0.02 34.64 34.04
N ALA A 617 -0.21 34.68 35.38
CA ALA A 617 0.73 34.14 36.37
C ALA A 617 1.03 32.63 36.22
N HIS A 618 0.12 31.89 35.58
CA HIS A 618 0.23 30.45 35.33
C HIS A 618 1.07 30.11 34.08
N LEU A 619 1.48 31.13 33.32
CA LEU A 619 2.31 31.01 32.13
C LEU A 619 3.75 31.45 32.43
N LYS A 620 4.71 30.67 31.96
CA LYS A 620 6.14 31.03 32.05
C LYS A 620 6.68 31.36 30.66
N LEU A 621 7.32 32.52 30.51
CA LEU A 621 7.86 32.99 29.23
C LEU A 621 9.17 32.26 28.90
N LEU A 622 9.30 31.74 27.67
CA LEU A 622 10.52 31.13 27.14
C LEU A 622 11.18 32.04 26.09
N THR A 623 12.51 32.06 26.04
CA THR A 623 13.30 32.88 25.11
C THR A 623 13.62 32.19 23.78
N SER A 624 13.34 30.88 23.63
CA SER A 624 13.70 30.10 22.44
C SER A 624 12.53 29.32 21.84
N SER A 625 12.46 29.32 20.51
CA SER A 625 11.54 28.50 19.71
C SER A 625 11.80 27.00 19.91
N GLY A 626 10.75 26.27 20.28
CA GLY A 626 10.74 24.80 20.32
C GLY A 626 10.06 24.24 19.07
N THR A 627 10.45 23.02 18.66
CA THR A 627 9.97 22.28 17.48
C THR A 627 8.53 21.75 17.62
N ARG A 628 7.56 22.57 18.06
CA ARG A 628 6.14 22.21 18.18
C ARG A 628 5.27 23.09 17.30
N LYS A 629 4.04 22.62 17.01
CA LYS A 629 3.08 23.33 16.15
C LYS A 629 2.80 24.74 16.71
N PRO A 630 2.97 25.80 15.91
CA PRO A 630 2.67 27.16 16.33
C PRO A 630 1.16 27.43 16.34
N CYS A 631 0.69 28.19 17.33
CA CYS A 631 -0.61 28.84 17.35
C CYS A 631 -0.52 30.13 16.54
N ARG A 632 -1.49 30.39 15.65
CA ARG A 632 -1.58 31.64 14.88
C ARG A 632 -2.96 32.25 15.08
N GLU A 633 -3.01 33.33 15.85
CA GLU A 633 -4.27 33.98 16.26
C GLU A 633 -4.24 35.48 16.04
N ARG A 634 -5.41 36.13 16.09
CA ARG A 634 -5.52 37.59 15.94
C ARG A 634 -5.46 38.31 17.28
N ASP A 635 -4.67 39.39 17.34
CA ASP A 635 -4.57 40.28 18.51
C ASP A 635 -5.78 41.23 18.61
N SER A 636 -5.83 42.04 19.68
CA SER A 636 -6.89 43.04 19.90
C SER A 636 -6.97 44.13 18.82
N GLN A 637 -5.91 44.31 18.01
CA GLN A 637 -5.81 45.29 16.92
C GLN A 637 -6.10 44.66 15.54
N GLY A 638 -6.40 43.36 15.48
CA GLY A 638 -6.71 42.63 14.25
C GLY A 638 -5.47 42.14 13.47
N CYS A 639 -4.28 42.24 14.05
CA CYS A 639 -3.04 41.73 13.47
C CYS A 639 -2.84 40.24 13.81
N TRP A 640 -2.18 39.49 12.93
CA TRP A 640 -1.84 38.09 13.19
C TRP A 640 -0.59 37.99 14.06
N MET A 641 -0.69 37.24 15.16
CA MET A 641 0.38 36.92 16.09
C MET A 641 0.61 35.41 16.13
N THR A 642 1.87 35.01 16.12
CA THR A 642 2.29 33.61 16.19
C THR A 642 2.96 33.33 17.54
N TYR A 643 2.57 32.26 18.22
CA TYR A 643 3.20 31.83 19.46
C TYR A 643 3.15 30.32 19.63
N THR A 644 4.04 29.77 20.45
CA THR A 644 4.13 28.34 20.76
C THR A 644 3.85 28.09 22.23
N LEU A 645 3.12 27.00 22.52
CA LEU A 645 2.76 26.58 23.87
C LEU A 645 3.40 25.22 24.21
N ARG A 646 4.08 25.14 25.35
CA ARG A 646 4.64 23.90 25.90
C ARG A 646 4.00 23.59 27.25
N GLN A 647 3.18 22.55 27.30
CA GLN A 647 2.55 22.13 28.55
C GLN A 647 3.57 21.51 29.52
N GLN A 648 3.48 21.86 30.80
CA GLN A 648 4.30 21.40 31.93
C GLN A 648 3.57 20.32 32.75
N ASP A 649 4.25 19.67 33.69
CA ASP A 649 3.62 18.66 34.56
C ASP A 649 2.48 19.24 35.40
N GLY A 650 1.39 18.49 35.52
CA GLY A 650 0.15 18.91 36.17
C GLY A 650 -0.92 19.38 35.18
N ARG A 651 -2.03 19.89 35.70
CA ARG A 651 -3.18 20.36 34.90
C ARG A 651 -3.03 21.84 34.55
N ASP A 652 -3.33 22.19 33.30
CA ASP A 652 -3.41 23.57 32.80
C ASP A 652 -2.19 24.48 33.05
N LYS A 653 -0.97 23.90 33.10
CA LYS A 653 0.28 24.66 33.22
C LYS A 653 1.02 24.69 31.88
N TYR A 654 1.33 25.87 31.37
CA TYR A 654 1.98 26.03 30.06
C TYR A 654 3.15 27.03 30.14
N GLU A 655 4.17 26.79 29.33
CA GLU A 655 5.19 27.77 28.98
C GLU A 655 4.88 28.31 27.60
N ILE A 656 5.08 29.62 27.39
CA ILE A 656 4.71 30.31 26.16
C ILE A 656 5.93 31.02 25.56
N HIS A 657 6.07 30.92 24.24
CA HIS A 657 7.05 31.69 23.47
C HIS A 657 6.32 32.39 22.34
N VAL A 658 6.39 33.73 22.30
CA VAL A 658 5.69 34.58 21.34
C VAL A 658 6.72 35.18 20.39
N GLU A 659 6.47 35.07 19.08
CA GLU A 659 7.33 35.66 18.05
C GLU A 659 7.28 37.19 18.11
N GLU A 660 8.34 37.85 17.62
CA GLU A 660 8.48 39.31 17.72
C GLU A 660 7.67 40.07 16.67
N ASP A 661 7.47 39.49 15.49
CA ASP A 661 6.80 40.13 14.38
C ASP A 661 5.30 39.81 14.36
N ARG A 662 4.48 40.82 14.05
CA ARG A 662 3.03 40.69 13.85
C ARG A 662 2.64 41.17 12.46
N GLU A 663 1.80 40.40 11.76
CA GLU A 663 1.35 40.71 10.40
C GLU A 663 0.04 41.52 10.45
N CYS A 664 0.11 42.82 10.16
CA CYS A 664 -1.05 43.71 10.05
C CYS A 664 -1.32 44.05 8.57
N VAL A 665 -2.58 43.99 8.13
CA VAL A 665 -2.95 44.41 6.76
C VAL A 665 -3.09 45.92 6.74
N GLU A 666 -2.32 46.61 5.89
CA GLU A 666 -2.46 48.05 5.68
C GLU A 666 -3.78 48.36 4.94
N GLY A 667 -4.58 49.29 5.48
CA GLY A 667 -5.86 49.68 4.89
C GLY A 667 -5.71 50.35 3.52
N PRO A 668 -6.78 50.40 2.70
CA PRO A 668 -6.71 50.99 1.36
C PRO A 668 -6.40 52.49 1.42
N ASN A 669 -5.47 52.93 0.57
CA ASN A 669 -5.02 54.33 0.47
C ASN A 669 -6.18 55.26 0.08
N ILE A 670 -6.74 55.98 1.05
CA ILE A 670 -7.87 56.92 0.85
C ILE A 670 -7.53 57.99 -0.19
N GLY A 671 -6.25 58.39 -0.30
CA GLY A 671 -5.80 59.40 -1.26
C GLY A 671 -6.00 59.02 -2.74
N THR A 672 -5.83 57.74 -3.10
CA THR A 672 -6.04 57.29 -4.50
C THR A 672 -7.52 57.20 -4.85
N ILE A 673 -8.37 56.83 -3.89
CA ILE A 673 -9.82 56.75 -4.07
C ILE A 673 -10.44 58.15 -4.23
N VAL A 674 -10.03 59.11 -3.39
CA VAL A 674 -10.50 60.50 -3.48
C VAL A 674 -9.95 61.17 -4.74
N GLY A 675 -8.69 60.94 -5.10
CA GLY A 675 -8.11 61.50 -6.33
C GLY A 675 -8.82 60.99 -7.60
N GLY A 676 -9.11 59.69 -7.68
CA GLY A 676 -9.81 59.10 -8.81
C GLY A 676 -11.25 59.59 -8.99
N THR A 677 -11.99 59.77 -7.89
CA THR A 677 -13.37 60.27 -7.93
C THR A 677 -13.46 61.74 -8.33
N VAL A 678 -12.59 62.60 -7.81
CA VAL A 678 -12.55 64.03 -8.19
C VAL A 678 -12.18 64.20 -9.67
N ALA A 679 -11.18 63.46 -10.15
CA ALA A 679 -10.77 63.50 -11.55
C ALA A 679 -11.92 63.08 -12.50
N GLY A 680 -12.67 62.04 -12.14
CA GLY A 680 -13.82 61.57 -12.91
C GLY A 680 -14.93 62.62 -13.05
N ILE A 681 -15.27 63.32 -11.96
CA ILE A 681 -16.32 64.37 -11.97
C ILE A 681 -15.91 65.54 -12.87
N VAL A 682 -14.64 65.97 -12.80
CA VAL A 682 -14.12 67.06 -13.64
C VAL A 682 -14.16 66.67 -15.12
N LEU A 683 -13.78 65.43 -15.46
CA LEU A 683 -13.77 64.93 -16.83
C LEU A 683 -15.18 64.90 -17.43
N ILE A 684 -16.18 64.45 -16.66
CA ILE A 684 -17.59 64.46 -17.08
C ILE A 684 -18.08 65.89 -17.33
N GLY A 685 -17.74 66.84 -16.44
CA GLY A 685 -18.10 68.25 -16.59
C GLY A 685 -17.53 68.88 -17.87
N VAL A 686 -16.26 68.61 -18.19
CA VAL A 686 -15.63 69.07 -19.43
C VAL A 686 -16.32 68.46 -20.66
N LEU A 687 -16.64 67.17 -20.60
CA LEU A 687 -17.28 66.45 -21.71
C LEU A 687 -18.68 67.02 -22.02
N LEU A 688 -19.46 67.35 -20.98
CA LEU A 688 -20.76 68.02 -21.13
C LEU A 688 -20.63 69.43 -21.74
N LEU A 689 -19.61 70.21 -21.37
CA LEU A 689 -19.35 71.53 -21.96
C LEU A 689 -18.97 71.44 -23.44
N VAL A 690 -18.17 70.43 -23.83
CA VAL A 690 -17.83 70.18 -25.23
C VAL A 690 -19.07 69.78 -26.03
N ILE A 691 -19.91 68.90 -25.49
CA ILE A 691 -21.18 68.52 -26.12
C ILE A 691 -22.10 69.74 -26.28
N TRP A 692 -22.25 70.57 -25.25
CA TRP A 692 -23.05 71.79 -25.31
C TRP A 692 -22.53 72.78 -26.35
N LYS A 693 -21.20 72.98 -26.41
CA LYS A 693 -20.58 73.86 -27.42
C LYS A 693 -20.72 73.30 -28.84
N ALA A 694 -20.68 71.98 -29.02
CA ALA A 694 -20.93 71.34 -30.31
C ALA A 694 -22.40 71.49 -30.75
N LEU A 695 -23.35 71.28 -29.83
CA LEU A 695 -24.78 71.41 -30.11
C LEU A 695 -25.18 72.85 -30.45
N THR A 696 -24.67 73.83 -29.69
CA THR A 696 -24.90 75.26 -29.97
C THR A 696 -24.31 75.67 -31.31
N HIS A 697 -23.07 75.27 -31.62
CA HIS A 697 -22.46 75.54 -32.92
C HIS A 697 -23.22 74.91 -34.10
N LEU A 698 -23.75 73.69 -33.92
CA LEU A 698 -24.62 73.04 -34.92
C LEU A 698 -25.96 73.75 -35.09
N SER A 699 -26.54 74.28 -34.00
CA SER A 699 -27.76 75.08 -34.05
C SER A 699 -27.53 76.41 -34.76
N ASP A 700 -26.47 77.13 -34.40
CA ASP A 700 -26.09 78.40 -35.05
C ASP A 700 -25.80 78.21 -36.54
N LEU A 701 -25.13 77.12 -36.94
CA LEU A 701 -24.93 76.79 -38.35
C LEU A 701 -26.25 76.50 -39.09
N ARG A 702 -27.23 75.90 -38.42
CA ARG A 702 -28.57 75.70 -39.01
C ARG A 702 -29.32 77.01 -39.14
N GLU A 703 -29.29 77.86 -38.12
CA GLU A 703 -29.91 79.18 -38.17
C GLU A 703 -29.25 80.09 -39.20
N TYR A 704 -27.92 80.10 -39.30
CA TYR A 704 -27.19 80.85 -40.31
C TYR A 704 -27.59 80.44 -41.73
N ARG A 705 -27.70 79.12 -42.00
CA ARG A 705 -28.20 78.62 -43.30
C ARG A 705 -29.66 78.99 -43.56
N ARG A 706 -30.49 79.07 -42.51
CA ARG A 706 -31.89 79.51 -42.60
C ARG A 706 -31.96 81.00 -42.92
N PHE A 707 -31.15 81.80 -42.26
CA PHE A 707 -31.00 83.23 -42.49
C PHE A 707 -30.49 83.53 -43.91
N GLU A 708 -29.49 82.82 -44.43
CA GLU A 708 -29.03 83.00 -45.82
C GLU A 708 -30.14 82.68 -46.85
N LYS A 709 -30.96 81.64 -46.60
CA LYS A 709 -32.11 81.30 -47.45
C LYS A 709 -33.23 82.33 -47.39
N GLU A 710 -33.44 82.98 -46.26
CA GLU A 710 -34.42 84.07 -46.09
C GLU A 710 -33.90 85.39 -46.68
N ARG A 711 -32.60 85.67 -46.55
CA ARG A 711 -31.91 86.79 -47.18
C ARG A 711 -31.94 86.70 -48.72
N SER A 712 -31.79 85.51 -49.30
CA SER A 712 -31.89 85.35 -50.77
C SER A 712 -33.33 85.48 -51.31
N LYS A 713 -34.34 85.46 -50.44
CA LYS A 713 -35.77 85.60 -50.79
C LYS A 713 -36.35 86.99 -50.52
N SER A 714 -35.60 87.90 -49.93
CA SER A 714 -36.04 89.28 -49.68
C SER A 714 -35.62 90.19 -50.84
N GLN A 715 -36.53 90.39 -51.79
CA GLN A 715 -36.50 91.56 -52.67
C GLN A 715 -36.91 92.80 -51.86
N TRP A 716 -36.07 93.82 -51.86
CA TRP A 716 -36.37 95.12 -51.26
C TRP A 716 -37.34 95.89 -52.17
N ASN A 717 -38.58 96.13 -51.69
CA ASN A 717 -39.43 97.20 -52.20
C ASN A 717 -38.99 98.52 -51.55
N ASN A 718 -38.52 99.46 -52.35
CA ASN A 718 -38.18 100.82 -51.92
C ASN A 718 -39.44 101.68 -51.85
N ASP A 719 -40.19 101.61 -50.75
CA ASP A 719 -41.17 102.65 -50.38
C ASP A 719 -41.07 102.93 -48.88
N ASN A 720 -40.54 104.12 -48.55
CA ASN A 720 -40.41 104.64 -47.19
C ASN A 720 -41.63 105.51 -46.86
N PRO A 721 -42.51 105.11 -45.93
CA PRO A 721 -43.73 105.86 -45.60
C PRO A 721 -43.51 107.14 -44.78
N LEU A 722 -42.27 107.61 -44.60
CA LEU A 722 -41.92 108.83 -43.86
C LEU A 722 -41.13 109.86 -44.68
N PHE A 723 -40.98 109.69 -45.99
CA PHE A 723 -40.29 110.66 -46.86
C PHE A 723 -41.29 111.56 -47.60
N LYS A 724 -41.32 112.86 -47.25
CA LYS A 724 -42.05 113.92 -47.98
C LYS A 724 -41.06 114.78 -48.76
N SER A 725 -41.25 114.91 -50.08
CA SER A 725 -40.48 115.85 -50.91
C SER A 725 -40.98 117.28 -50.72
N ALA A 726 -40.06 118.22 -50.52
CA ALA A 726 -40.34 119.65 -50.41
C ALA A 726 -40.26 120.31 -51.79
N THR A 727 -41.37 120.29 -52.53
CA THR A 727 -41.51 121.07 -53.76
C THR A 727 -42.78 121.90 -53.68
N THR A 728 -42.64 123.21 -53.46
CA THR A 728 -43.74 124.18 -53.45
C THR A 728 -43.99 124.71 -54.87
N THR A 729 -45.18 124.44 -55.39
CA THR A 729 -45.70 124.96 -56.66
C THR A 729 -46.20 126.40 -56.45
N VAL A 730 -45.66 127.37 -57.20
CA VAL A 730 -46.19 128.74 -57.24
C VAL A 730 -46.96 128.91 -58.55
N MET A 731 -48.29 128.98 -58.48
CA MET A 731 -49.12 129.34 -59.64
C MET A 731 -49.28 130.87 -59.71
N ASN A 732 -48.92 131.43 -60.87
CA ASN A 732 -49.00 132.84 -61.22
C ASN A 732 -50.47 133.22 -61.55
N PRO A 733 -51.11 134.17 -60.83
CA PRO A 733 -52.53 134.49 -60.97
C PRO A 733 -52.87 135.39 -62.18
N LYS A 734 -52.25 135.18 -63.35
CA LYS A 734 -52.47 136.03 -64.54
C LYS A 734 -53.03 135.36 -65.80
N PHE A 735 -53.53 134.13 -65.70
CA PHE A 735 -54.25 133.46 -66.78
C PHE A 735 -55.56 132.87 -66.24
N ALA A 736 -56.53 133.77 -66.02
CA ALA A 736 -57.95 133.46 -66.14
C ALA A 736 -58.42 134.00 -67.50
N ASP A 737 -59.35 133.28 -68.13
CA ASP A 737 -60.08 133.57 -69.37
C ASP A 737 -59.49 133.03 -70.68
N SER A 738 -59.88 131.79 -71.03
CA SER A 738 -60.63 131.41 -72.26
C SER A 738 -60.84 129.91 -72.34
#